data_AF-A0A6P6SGS6-F1
#
_entry.id   AF-A0A6P6SGS6-F1
#
_cell.length_a   1.000
_cell.length_b   1.000
_cell.length_c   1.000
_cell.angle_alpha   90.00
_cell.angle_beta   90.00
_cell.angle_gamma   90.00
#
_symmetry.space_group_name_H-M   'P 1'
#
loop_
_entity.id
_entity.type
_entity.pdbx_description
1 polymer ?
#
loop_
_entity_poly.entity_id
_entity_poly.type
_entity_poly.pdbx_seq_one_letter_code
_entity_poly.pdbx_strand_id
1 'polypeptide(L)'
;MSWTLFRRAFARNYLLWGLSSFPLDGDPARDLLLKIIPVEPEVRRTCFQALIASKISRQPYEKKDEHIFRVFIDTLLIYLWEILKTGACVMMSLKDRLKMVYDGLRSLRIILKENPNEFDEKMRDLTGLLLCDAGLVIFSLSLNVIKDGSVKEMDLESFHDFLKRIKLIKAIVAEKYPETSPSSKFPRTNELGFIDFLLKYMEDLTNPDAHSVALSNYPIHAIHEELVYLRSFLGRIVELRNEDQELQALWDRVVEVAYMVEFLIDSLLVGDILDSSSISFDSVEEEIKIIKAAVMNTFDKKTLDLNVKEVTKSPNNMSSQGSMPIINDMIVGLEDEATSIINRLTRGSSQLQIVPIVGMPGLGKTTLAEKVYNNSLVTSHFYTRAWCTVSQVYHRKNLLLEILTCIHSKPPNNFSKMCEEDLAAEVRRGLLRTRYLIVLDDLWDTEAWNELEASFPDNRNGSRVIVTSRKSDVADPIDELDEGPHFLRPLTPDESWDLLNMKLFPGNDLPPPELCDLQMKIVKMCQGLPLTIVILAGILANEDQHGWKELVDGLSSRIVSSTEQCSAAIELSYKNLPDNLKPCFLYFGAFPEDHEHSSEKLIWLWGAEAFTQKTQFKSAEDVANDFLMDLIHRSLVIVSKQRSIGGVKACRVHDLLHEFCVTKGKEENFLQLVRGYDEIYTFRVPRNLRRLCINSNPEHFCKSRLFAPTIHSLIHSDGGKRHRHRGFEISSIFGIFKLVRVLELSNINVGTTFPRELELLVRLRYLAILGNMDSIPSSIANLLNLETFVLKTVGRPVLLPDTIWNLRNLRHLQIKDIYSEPFCSFLLPTDNLDTAANLCDLNTFSRVSFSSLDIVRKVFSKIPNIHKLKCILIAYNEHDWVSADKILVLDFPSGLESLNLMFNHYTGLPNPCRFEFQFPLAIRKLTLSGLRFPWSQISVIENLPNLEVLKLLRDAFDGEIWNMEKEGFPKVRFLKIAALDIVKWTAYEGVGCFPSLQKLVLINCRFLKEIPSCLGSSTLEIIEASDCPYSASFIKPLQEEQMDLGNADLKILIS
;
A
#
# COMPACT_ATOMS: atom_id res chain seq x y z
N MET A 1 -29.22 48.50 1.52
CA MET A 1 -30.41 47.79 2.07
C MET A 1 -30.42 46.29 1.70
N SER A 2 -29.55 45.77 0.81
CA SER A 2 -29.64 44.39 0.30
C SER A 2 -28.83 43.35 1.10
N TRP A 3 -27.62 43.67 1.59
CA TRP A 3 -26.81 42.73 2.38
C TRP A 3 -27.31 42.57 3.82
N THR A 4 -27.92 43.63 4.36
CA THR A 4 -28.66 43.58 5.63
C THR A 4 -29.91 42.69 5.50
N LEU A 5 -30.51 42.62 4.31
CA LEU A 5 -31.63 41.73 3.99
C LEU A 5 -31.16 40.28 3.83
N PHE A 6 -30.00 40.03 3.20
CA PHE A 6 -29.38 38.71 3.15
C PHE A 6 -28.99 38.22 4.55
N ARG A 7 -28.30 39.06 5.36
CA ARG A 7 -28.02 38.81 6.78
C ARG A 7 -29.29 38.57 7.59
N ARG A 8 -30.37 39.33 7.36
CA ARG A 8 -31.66 39.16 8.07
C ARG A 8 -32.43 37.93 7.60
N ALA A 9 -32.33 37.50 6.34
CA ALA A 9 -32.94 36.27 5.86
C ALA A 9 -32.19 35.05 6.40
N PHE A 10 -30.86 35.09 6.42
CA PHE A 10 -30.01 34.06 7.04
C PHE A 10 -30.22 34.02 8.57
N ALA A 11 -30.30 35.17 9.24
CA ALA A 11 -30.53 35.27 10.69
C ALA A 11 -31.98 35.02 11.13
N ARG A 12 -33.01 35.34 10.31
CA ARG A 12 -34.42 34.97 10.60
C ARG A 12 -34.64 33.47 10.51
N ASN A 13 -33.96 32.78 9.59
CA ASN A 13 -34.01 31.32 9.51
C ASN A 13 -33.31 30.65 10.70
N TYR A 14 -32.34 31.32 11.34
CA TYR A 14 -31.72 30.90 12.61
C TYR A 14 -32.70 30.94 13.80
N LEU A 15 -33.63 31.89 13.82
CA LEU A 15 -34.60 32.08 14.92
C LEU A 15 -35.86 31.20 14.79
N LEU A 16 -36.21 30.75 13.59
CA LEU A 16 -37.38 29.88 13.34
C LEU A 16 -37.18 28.42 13.78
N TRP A 17 -35.96 28.00 14.15
CA TRP A 17 -35.59 26.60 14.43
C TRP A 17 -35.32 26.28 15.92
N GLY A 18 -35.67 27.21 16.84
CA GLY A 18 -35.94 26.90 18.25
C GLY A 18 -34.78 26.36 19.11
N LEU A 19 -33.66 27.07 19.24
CA LEU A 19 -32.63 26.76 20.24
C LEU A 19 -32.23 28.02 21.03
N SER A 20 -32.58 28.06 22.31
CA SER A 20 -32.22 29.10 23.26
C SER A 20 -31.08 28.63 24.17
N SER A 21 -29.96 29.36 24.17
CA SER A 21 -28.77 29.29 25.05
C SER A 21 -27.69 28.22 24.77
N PHE A 22 -26.42 28.67 24.82
CA PHE A 22 -25.17 27.90 24.72
C PHE A 22 -24.19 28.39 25.82
N PRO A 23 -23.37 27.51 26.43
CA PRO A 23 -22.11 27.86 27.07
C PRO A 23 -20.93 27.82 26.08
N LEU A 24 -19.87 28.57 26.40
CA LEU A 24 -18.65 28.79 25.62
C LEU A 24 -17.68 27.59 25.74
N ASP A 25 -17.55 26.79 24.67
CA ASP A 25 -16.26 26.29 24.13
C ASP A 25 -16.51 25.31 22.95
N GLY A 26 -15.82 25.53 21.83
CA GLY A 26 -16.01 24.85 20.53
C GLY A 26 -16.84 25.66 19.53
N ASP A 27 -16.52 25.62 18.21
CA ASP A 27 -17.24 26.35 17.15
C ASP A 27 -18.53 25.60 16.72
N PRO A 28 -19.71 25.94 17.28
CA PRO A 28 -20.94 25.16 17.13
C PRO A 28 -21.71 25.55 15.85
N ALA A 29 -21.32 26.64 15.19
CA ALA A 29 -21.95 27.11 13.96
C ALA A 29 -21.71 26.13 12.80
N ARG A 30 -20.55 25.46 12.81
CA ARG A 30 -20.10 24.53 11.78
C ARG A 30 -20.87 23.21 11.78
N ASP A 31 -21.16 22.66 12.96
CA ASP A 31 -21.92 21.41 13.13
C ASP A 31 -23.42 21.60 12.89
N LEU A 32 -23.96 22.79 13.16
CA LEU A 32 -25.36 23.13 12.85
C LEU A 32 -25.61 23.31 11.35
N LEU A 33 -24.67 23.90 10.60
CA LEU A 33 -24.80 24.07 9.15
C LEU A 33 -24.75 22.74 8.38
N LEU A 34 -24.10 21.70 8.92
CA LEU A 34 -24.13 20.34 8.36
C LEU A 34 -25.54 19.70 8.39
N LYS A 35 -26.46 20.20 9.23
CA LYS A 35 -27.86 19.77 9.28
C LYS A 35 -28.80 20.62 8.41
N ILE A 36 -28.33 21.74 7.86
CA ILE A 36 -29.15 22.69 7.10
C ILE A 36 -28.79 22.59 5.61
N ILE A 37 -29.25 21.52 4.97
CA ILE A 37 -29.55 21.57 3.54
C ILE A 37 -30.95 22.21 3.48
N PRO A 38 -31.20 23.35 2.79
CA PRO A 38 -32.55 23.76 2.46
C PRO A 38 -33.04 22.79 1.40
N VAL A 39 -33.64 21.74 1.92
CA VAL A 39 -34.41 20.76 1.18
C VAL A 39 -35.68 21.44 0.64
N GLU A 40 -36.14 22.53 1.27
CA GLU A 40 -37.36 23.24 0.89
C GLU A 40 -37.17 24.20 -0.31
N PRO A 41 -37.99 24.07 -1.38
CA PRO A 41 -37.95 24.91 -2.57
C PRO A 41 -38.13 26.42 -2.30
N GLU A 42 -38.89 26.79 -1.26
CA GLU A 42 -39.16 28.18 -0.91
C GLU A 42 -37.92 28.92 -0.37
N VAL A 43 -37.09 28.22 0.39
CA VAL A 43 -35.82 28.76 0.91
C VAL A 43 -34.85 29.03 -0.24
N ARG A 44 -34.79 28.14 -1.23
CA ARG A 44 -33.95 28.31 -2.43
C ARG A 44 -34.39 29.52 -3.26
N ARG A 45 -35.70 29.69 -3.46
CA ARG A 45 -36.27 30.84 -4.18
C ARG A 45 -35.96 32.16 -3.49
N THR A 46 -36.04 32.18 -2.15
CA THR A 46 -35.70 33.34 -1.34
C THR A 46 -34.20 33.68 -1.44
N CYS A 47 -33.32 32.69 -1.38
CA CYS A 47 -31.88 32.88 -1.57
C CYS A 47 -31.56 33.42 -2.97
N PHE A 48 -32.20 32.88 -4.01
CA PHE A 48 -32.05 33.35 -5.39
C PHE A 48 -32.44 34.83 -5.55
N GLN A 49 -33.60 35.23 -5.03
CA GLN A 49 -34.04 36.63 -5.06
C GLN A 49 -33.12 37.56 -4.26
N ALA A 50 -32.61 37.10 -3.12
CA ALA A 50 -31.69 37.87 -2.30
C ALA A 50 -30.33 38.08 -2.99
N LEU A 51 -29.82 37.08 -3.72
CA LEU A 51 -28.59 37.21 -4.51
C LEU A 51 -28.74 38.20 -5.68
N ILE A 52 -29.89 38.20 -6.37
CA ILE A 52 -30.19 39.21 -7.40
C ILE A 52 -30.18 40.62 -6.79
N ALA A 53 -30.88 40.81 -5.67
CA ALA A 53 -30.93 42.10 -4.97
C ALA A 53 -29.55 42.56 -4.49
N SER A 54 -28.70 41.62 -4.08
CA SER A 54 -27.31 41.88 -3.67
C SER A 54 -26.43 42.30 -4.86
N LYS A 55 -26.50 41.56 -5.99
CA LYS A 55 -25.75 41.87 -7.23
C LYS A 55 -26.11 43.27 -7.77
N ILE A 56 -27.39 43.66 -7.69
CA ILE A 56 -27.87 44.97 -8.17
C ILE A 56 -27.42 46.13 -7.25
N SER A 57 -27.34 45.93 -5.94
CA SER A 57 -27.10 47.05 -5.03
C SER A 57 -25.63 47.53 -4.95
N ARG A 58 -24.67 46.75 -5.47
CA ARG A 58 -23.23 47.06 -5.51
C ARG A 58 -22.65 47.65 -4.19
N GLN A 59 -23.09 47.16 -3.03
CA GLN A 59 -22.55 47.67 -1.76
C GLN A 59 -21.16 47.06 -1.54
N PRO A 60 -20.12 47.87 -1.21
CA PRO A 60 -18.77 47.36 -1.01
C PRO A 60 -18.71 46.46 0.23
N TYR A 61 -17.89 45.42 0.14
CA TYR A 61 -17.79 44.40 1.18
C TYR A 61 -16.75 44.76 2.24
N GLU A 62 -17.16 44.74 3.52
CA GLU A 62 -16.29 45.13 4.63
C GLU A 62 -15.38 43.96 5.07
N LYS A 63 -14.21 44.25 5.64
CA LYS A 63 -13.25 43.23 6.13
C LYS A 63 -13.88 42.24 7.12
N LYS A 64 -14.88 42.68 7.90
CA LYS A 64 -15.65 41.85 8.85
C LYS A 64 -16.53 40.77 8.18
N ASP A 65 -16.74 40.84 6.87
CA ASP A 65 -17.57 39.90 6.11
C ASP A 65 -16.80 38.68 5.58
N GLU A 66 -15.47 38.61 5.78
CA GLU A 66 -14.63 37.53 5.26
C GLU A 66 -15.05 36.13 5.76
N HIS A 67 -15.38 36.03 7.06
CA HIS A 67 -15.91 34.79 7.62
C HIS A 67 -17.22 34.37 6.93
N ILE A 68 -18.09 35.33 6.60
CA ILE A 68 -19.36 35.08 5.92
C ILE A 68 -19.10 34.58 4.49
N PHE A 69 -18.12 35.14 3.78
CA PHE A 69 -17.72 34.64 2.46
C PHE A 69 -17.23 33.20 2.52
N ARG A 70 -16.37 32.86 3.48
CA ARG A 70 -15.87 31.48 3.65
C ARG A 70 -17.01 30.51 3.92
N VAL A 71 -17.93 30.85 4.84
CA VAL A 71 -19.11 30.04 5.13
C VAL A 71 -20.02 29.90 3.91
N PHE A 72 -20.23 31.00 3.16
CA PHE A 72 -21.08 30.97 1.97
C PHE A 72 -20.46 30.15 0.83
N ILE A 73 -19.15 30.26 0.59
CA ILE A 73 -18.40 29.40 -0.35
C ILE A 73 -18.56 27.93 0.04
N ASP A 74 -18.36 27.62 1.31
CA ASP A 74 -18.50 26.25 1.82
C ASP A 74 -19.92 25.73 1.55
N THR A 75 -20.92 26.57 1.78
CA THR A 75 -22.33 26.26 1.50
C THR A 75 -22.58 26.05 0.01
N LEU A 76 -22.08 26.93 -0.87
CA LEU A 76 -22.21 26.77 -2.32
C LEU A 76 -21.51 25.50 -2.84
N LEU A 77 -20.31 25.21 -2.34
CA LEU A 77 -19.60 23.97 -2.65
C LEU A 77 -20.36 22.73 -2.15
N ILE A 78 -21.03 22.81 -0.99
CA ILE A 78 -21.94 21.76 -0.49
C ILE A 78 -23.07 21.51 -1.51
N TYR A 79 -23.81 22.55 -1.92
CA TYR A 79 -24.92 22.36 -2.87
C TYR A 79 -24.46 21.83 -4.20
N LEU A 80 -23.38 22.41 -4.71
CA LEU A 80 -22.86 22.04 -6.02
C LEU A 80 -22.44 20.57 -6.01
N TRP A 81 -21.84 20.11 -4.91
CA TRP A 81 -21.54 18.70 -4.68
C TRP A 81 -22.81 17.82 -4.64
N GLU A 82 -23.86 18.22 -3.92
CA GLU A 82 -25.12 17.45 -3.87
C GLU A 82 -25.84 17.42 -5.22
N ILE A 83 -25.79 18.50 -6.00
CA ILE A 83 -26.30 18.56 -7.39
C ILE A 83 -25.51 17.61 -8.29
N LEU A 84 -24.18 17.59 -8.16
CA LEU A 84 -23.31 16.67 -8.89
C LEU A 84 -23.54 15.20 -8.48
N LYS A 85 -23.90 14.95 -7.21
CA LYS A 85 -24.18 13.62 -6.65
C LYS A 85 -25.53 13.05 -7.07
N THR A 86 -26.57 13.87 -7.16
CA THR A 86 -27.96 13.44 -7.49
C THR A 86 -28.21 13.22 -8.99
N GLY A 87 -27.27 13.60 -9.85
CA GLY A 87 -27.44 13.63 -11.31
C GLY A 87 -27.17 12.33 -12.04
N ALA A 88 -28.05 11.32 -11.89
CA ALA A 88 -28.30 10.41 -13.00
C ALA A 88 -29.19 11.16 -14.02
N CYS A 89 -28.67 11.38 -15.23
CA CYS A 89 -29.36 12.02 -16.37
C CYS A 89 -29.37 13.58 -16.42
N VAL A 90 -28.27 14.25 -16.05
CA VAL A 90 -28.03 15.65 -16.48
C VAL A 90 -27.08 15.59 -17.68
N MET A 91 -27.48 16.17 -18.83
CA MET A 91 -26.71 16.19 -20.08
C MET A 91 -25.23 16.41 -19.84
N MET A 92 -24.37 15.58 -20.45
CA MET A 92 -22.90 15.69 -20.43
C MET A 92 -22.42 17.14 -20.60
N SER A 93 -23.12 17.95 -21.41
CA SER A 93 -22.80 19.36 -21.69
C SER A 93 -22.92 20.34 -20.51
N LEU A 94 -23.68 20.01 -19.46
CA LEU A 94 -23.84 20.84 -18.25
C LEU A 94 -22.86 20.44 -17.13
N LYS A 95 -22.37 19.21 -17.16
CA LYS A 95 -21.45 18.66 -16.14
C LYS A 95 -20.11 19.39 -16.15
N ASP A 96 -19.57 19.67 -17.33
CA ASP A 96 -18.31 20.38 -17.49
C ASP A 96 -18.42 21.83 -17.00
N ARG A 97 -19.54 22.50 -17.30
CA ARG A 97 -19.82 23.86 -16.80
C ARG A 97 -19.93 23.89 -15.28
N LEU A 98 -20.61 22.92 -14.68
CA LEU A 98 -20.73 22.82 -13.22
C LEU A 98 -19.39 22.53 -12.54
N LYS A 99 -18.55 21.70 -13.16
CA LYS A 99 -17.18 21.46 -12.73
C LYS A 99 -16.36 22.76 -12.75
N MET A 100 -16.50 23.59 -13.79
CA MET A 100 -15.84 24.90 -13.83
C MET A 100 -16.29 25.83 -12.70
N VAL A 101 -17.59 25.84 -12.34
CA VAL A 101 -18.09 26.61 -11.19
C VAL A 101 -17.49 26.11 -9.87
N TYR A 102 -17.43 24.79 -9.71
CA TYR A 102 -16.84 24.14 -8.54
C TYR A 102 -15.36 24.52 -8.41
N ASP A 103 -14.62 24.44 -9.51
CA ASP A 103 -13.19 24.75 -9.57
C ASP A 103 -12.93 26.22 -9.25
N GLY A 104 -13.73 27.13 -9.79
CA GLY A 104 -13.59 28.55 -9.49
C GLY A 104 -13.91 28.88 -8.03
N LEU A 105 -15.00 28.34 -7.46
CA LEU A 105 -15.35 28.53 -6.05
C LEU A 105 -14.29 27.93 -5.11
N ARG A 106 -13.74 26.76 -5.43
CA ARG A 106 -12.68 26.14 -4.66
C ARG A 106 -11.37 26.93 -4.74
N SER A 107 -10.99 27.41 -5.93
CA SER A 107 -9.83 28.29 -6.09
C SER A 107 -9.96 29.51 -5.19
N LEU A 108 -11.14 30.13 -5.20
CA LEU A 108 -11.44 31.30 -4.36
C LEU A 108 -11.39 30.99 -2.86
N ARG A 109 -11.91 29.82 -2.45
CA ARG A 109 -11.80 29.33 -1.06
C ARG A 109 -10.36 29.26 -0.58
N ILE A 110 -9.46 28.77 -1.43
CA ILE A 110 -8.03 28.63 -1.12
C ILE A 110 -7.39 30.01 -0.98
N ILE A 111 -7.61 30.91 -1.95
CA ILE A 111 -7.07 32.27 -1.95
C ILE A 111 -7.51 33.02 -0.67
N LEU A 112 -8.80 32.93 -0.32
CA LEU A 112 -9.34 33.56 0.88
C LEU A 112 -8.76 32.98 2.19
N LYS A 113 -8.34 31.71 2.20
CA LYS A 113 -7.77 31.06 3.39
C LYS A 113 -6.27 31.32 3.55
N GLU A 114 -5.54 31.59 2.46
CA GLU A 114 -4.08 31.74 2.46
C GLU A 114 -3.64 33.17 2.76
N ASN A 115 -4.29 34.18 2.18
CA ASN A 115 -3.83 35.57 2.28
C ASN A 115 -4.93 36.50 2.84
N PRO A 116 -5.46 36.27 4.06
CA PRO A 116 -6.62 37.00 4.59
C PRO A 116 -6.37 38.51 4.77
N ASN A 117 -5.12 38.92 4.96
CA ASN A 117 -4.77 40.30 5.27
C ASN A 117 -4.52 41.19 4.05
N GLU A 118 -4.56 40.66 2.83
CA GLU A 118 -4.01 41.33 1.64
C GLU A 118 -5.05 41.60 0.53
N PHE A 119 -6.32 41.29 0.80
CA PHE A 119 -7.43 41.68 -0.06
C PHE A 119 -7.67 43.19 0.06
N ASP A 120 -7.22 43.94 -0.95
CA ASP A 120 -7.66 45.31 -1.16
C ASP A 120 -9.19 45.36 -1.41
N GLU A 121 -9.77 46.55 -1.31
CA GLU A 121 -11.20 46.76 -1.47
C GLU A 121 -11.72 46.25 -2.83
N LYS A 122 -10.93 46.42 -3.89
CA LYS A 122 -11.23 45.99 -5.25
C LYS A 122 -11.33 44.47 -5.35
N MET A 123 -10.43 43.73 -4.70
CA MET A 123 -10.43 42.26 -4.69
C MET A 123 -11.59 41.69 -3.88
N ARG A 124 -11.99 42.34 -2.78
CA ARG A 124 -13.19 41.96 -2.00
C ARG A 124 -14.47 42.14 -2.79
N ASP A 125 -14.60 43.26 -3.50
CA ASP A 125 -15.78 43.53 -4.34
C ASP A 125 -15.88 42.54 -5.51
N LEU A 126 -14.75 42.23 -6.16
CA LEU A 126 -14.68 41.18 -7.19
C LEU A 126 -15.06 39.81 -6.65
N THR A 127 -14.57 39.46 -5.45
CA THR A 127 -14.89 38.19 -4.76
C THR A 127 -16.38 38.11 -4.44
N GLY A 128 -16.97 39.17 -3.88
CA GLY A 128 -18.39 39.18 -3.56
C GLY A 128 -19.30 39.11 -4.79
N LEU A 129 -18.93 39.76 -5.90
CA LEU A 129 -19.65 39.62 -7.17
C LEU A 129 -19.53 38.21 -7.74
N LEU A 130 -18.34 37.61 -7.70
CA LEU A 130 -18.11 36.23 -8.12
C LEU A 130 -18.98 35.24 -7.32
N LEU A 131 -19.13 35.46 -6.01
CA LEU A 131 -19.99 34.63 -5.15
C LEU A 131 -21.48 34.79 -5.47
N CYS A 132 -21.91 36.00 -5.81
CA CYS A 132 -23.26 36.21 -6.33
C CYS A 132 -23.47 35.46 -7.65
N ASP A 133 -22.54 35.58 -8.60
CA ASP A 133 -22.61 34.91 -9.91
C ASP A 133 -22.66 33.38 -9.74
N ALA A 134 -21.77 32.83 -8.89
CA ALA A 134 -21.75 31.39 -8.58
C ALA A 134 -23.05 30.93 -7.90
N GLY A 135 -23.54 31.69 -6.91
CA GLY A 135 -24.80 31.40 -6.23
C GLY A 135 -25.99 31.41 -7.19
N LEU A 136 -26.07 32.39 -8.10
CA LEU A 136 -27.14 32.47 -9.10
C LEU A 136 -27.10 31.27 -10.06
N VAL A 137 -25.92 30.86 -10.51
CA VAL A 137 -25.75 29.66 -11.35
C VAL A 137 -26.20 28.39 -10.60
N ILE A 138 -25.80 28.22 -9.34
CA ILE A 138 -26.13 27.03 -8.54
C ILE A 138 -27.63 26.96 -8.21
N PHE A 139 -28.22 28.07 -7.74
CA PHE A 139 -29.62 28.09 -7.33
C PHE A 139 -30.59 28.06 -8.52
N SER A 140 -30.25 28.65 -9.68
CA SER A 140 -31.07 28.58 -10.89
C SER A 140 -31.26 27.14 -11.38
N LEU A 141 -30.19 26.34 -11.39
CA LEU A 141 -30.26 24.91 -11.69
C LEU A 141 -31.17 24.16 -10.72
N SER A 142 -31.02 24.42 -9.43
CA SER A 142 -31.84 23.76 -8.40
C SER A 142 -33.34 24.07 -8.50
N LEU A 143 -33.70 25.26 -9.01
CA LEU A 143 -35.08 25.71 -9.20
C LEU A 143 -35.70 25.15 -10.50
N ASN A 144 -34.90 24.95 -11.54
CA ASN A 144 -35.34 24.41 -12.82
C ASN A 144 -35.58 22.90 -12.76
N VAL A 145 -34.79 22.15 -11.96
CA VAL A 145 -35.00 20.71 -11.72
C VAL A 145 -36.36 20.41 -11.07
N ILE A 146 -36.88 21.33 -10.24
CA ILE A 146 -38.12 21.12 -9.48
C ILE A 146 -39.39 21.41 -10.30
N LYS A 147 -39.32 22.28 -11.32
CA LYS A 147 -40.55 22.85 -11.94
C LYS A 147 -41.20 22.01 -13.05
N ASP A 148 -40.46 21.22 -13.83
CA ASP A 148 -41.05 20.61 -15.05
C ASP A 148 -40.48 19.21 -15.43
N GLY A 149 -39.63 18.58 -14.62
CA GLY A 149 -38.97 17.31 -15.02
C GLY A 149 -38.07 17.42 -16.27
N SER A 150 -37.89 18.64 -16.79
CA SER A 150 -36.98 19.01 -17.87
C SER A 150 -36.13 20.19 -17.40
N VAL A 151 -34.83 20.13 -17.64
CA VAL A 151 -33.89 21.18 -17.25
C VAL A 151 -33.99 22.33 -18.26
N LYS A 152 -34.67 23.42 -17.90
CA LYS A 152 -34.50 24.70 -18.63
C LYS A 152 -33.08 25.20 -18.42
N GLU A 153 -32.48 25.74 -19.48
CA GLU A 153 -31.07 26.16 -19.55
C GLU A 153 -30.63 26.98 -18.31
N MET A 154 -29.41 26.72 -17.86
CA MET A 154 -28.68 27.53 -16.88
C MET A 154 -28.68 29.00 -17.32
N ASP A 155 -28.68 29.95 -16.38
CA ASP A 155 -28.45 31.36 -16.71
C ASP A 155 -27.04 31.54 -17.29
N LEU A 156 -26.97 31.46 -18.62
CA LEU A 156 -25.75 31.54 -19.44
C LEU A 156 -25.00 32.85 -19.21
N GLU A 157 -25.73 33.94 -18.91
CA GLU A 157 -25.15 35.25 -18.64
C GLU A 157 -24.41 35.24 -17.29
N SER A 158 -25.04 34.73 -16.23
CA SER A 158 -24.40 34.58 -14.91
C SER A 158 -23.21 33.59 -14.94
N PHE A 159 -23.28 32.53 -15.75
CA PHE A 159 -22.16 31.60 -15.93
C PHE A 159 -20.97 32.25 -16.66
N HIS A 160 -21.24 33.00 -17.73
CA HIS A 160 -20.20 33.73 -18.46
C HIS A 160 -19.53 34.81 -17.59
N ASP A 161 -20.33 35.55 -16.81
CA ASP A 161 -19.85 36.52 -15.84
C ASP A 161 -18.95 35.87 -14.78
N PHE A 162 -19.38 34.72 -14.23
CA PHE A 162 -18.59 33.94 -13.29
C PHE A 162 -17.21 33.58 -13.89
N LEU A 163 -17.19 33.03 -15.12
CA LEU A 163 -15.96 32.62 -15.79
C LEU A 163 -15.00 33.80 -16.04
N LYS A 164 -15.53 34.95 -16.46
CA LYS A 164 -14.73 36.17 -16.64
C LYS A 164 -14.11 36.64 -15.33
N ARG A 165 -14.91 36.70 -14.26
CA ARG A 165 -14.45 37.19 -12.96
C ARG A 165 -13.45 36.26 -12.30
N ILE A 166 -13.65 34.94 -12.37
CA ILE A 166 -12.69 33.99 -11.80
C ILE A 166 -11.35 34.04 -12.55
N LYS A 167 -11.37 34.21 -13.88
CA LYS A 167 -10.14 34.42 -14.67
C LYS A 167 -9.41 35.69 -14.23
N LEU A 168 -10.14 36.79 -14.03
CA LEU A 168 -9.55 38.05 -13.56
C LEU A 168 -8.95 37.92 -12.16
N ILE A 169 -9.67 37.28 -11.22
CA ILE A 169 -9.17 37.05 -9.86
C ILE A 169 -7.91 36.17 -9.89
N LYS A 170 -7.89 35.10 -10.69
CA LYS A 170 -6.70 34.24 -10.85
C LYS A 170 -5.51 35.02 -11.41
N ALA A 171 -5.71 35.87 -12.42
CA ALA A 171 -4.65 36.71 -12.98
C ALA A 171 -4.08 37.69 -11.96
N ILE A 172 -4.93 38.39 -11.20
CA ILE A 172 -4.51 39.31 -10.14
C ILE A 172 -3.71 38.59 -9.05
N VAL A 173 -4.12 37.37 -8.68
CA VAL A 173 -3.40 36.55 -7.70
C VAL A 173 -2.04 36.11 -8.25
N ALA A 174 -1.96 35.64 -9.49
CA ALA A 174 -0.71 35.24 -10.11
C ALA A 174 0.29 36.42 -10.24
N GLU A 175 -0.20 37.63 -10.50
CA GLU A 175 0.62 38.84 -10.59
C GLU A 175 1.18 39.29 -9.24
N LYS A 176 0.37 39.24 -8.17
CA LYS A 176 0.80 39.66 -6.82
C LYS A 176 1.64 38.61 -6.09
N TYR A 177 1.49 37.33 -6.46
CA TYR A 177 2.21 36.21 -5.86
C TYR A 177 2.79 35.32 -6.98
N PRO A 178 3.92 35.70 -7.59
CA PRO A 178 4.62 34.82 -8.51
C PRO A 178 4.98 33.54 -7.77
N GLU A 179 4.48 32.44 -8.28
CA GLU A 179 4.55 31.15 -7.63
C GLU A 179 5.99 30.63 -7.62
N THR A 180 6.52 30.36 -6.44
CA THR A 180 7.69 29.47 -6.33
C THR A 180 7.17 28.04 -6.46
N SER A 181 7.24 27.46 -7.66
CA SER A 181 6.89 26.07 -7.92
C SER A 181 7.79 25.14 -7.07
N PRO A 182 7.25 24.32 -6.15
CA PRO A 182 7.97 23.12 -5.75
C PRO A 182 7.81 22.13 -6.90
N SER A 183 8.76 22.13 -7.84
CA SER A 183 8.87 21.08 -8.84
C SER A 183 9.00 19.76 -8.10
N SER A 184 8.18 18.77 -8.45
CA SER A 184 8.48 17.41 -8.00
C SER A 184 9.81 17.02 -8.65
N LYS A 185 10.79 16.58 -7.85
CA LYS A 185 12.09 16.16 -8.40
C LYS A 185 11.98 14.94 -9.30
N PHE A 186 10.92 14.14 -9.20
CA PHE A 186 10.74 12.97 -10.07
C PHE A 186 9.28 12.46 -10.01
N PRO A 187 8.53 12.38 -11.12
CA PRO A 187 7.14 11.94 -11.06
C PRO A 187 7.02 10.41 -11.14
N ARG A 188 8.05 9.72 -11.63
CA ARG A 188 8.06 8.29 -12.00
C ARG A 188 9.44 7.70 -11.70
N THR A 189 10.42 7.98 -12.57
CA THR A 189 11.86 7.71 -12.38
C THR A 189 12.56 9.04 -12.16
N ASN A 190 13.89 9.08 -12.24
CA ASN A 190 14.63 10.35 -12.33
C ASN A 190 14.10 11.27 -13.45
N GLU A 191 14.41 12.56 -13.35
CA GLU A 191 13.94 13.63 -14.23
C GLU A 191 14.16 13.29 -15.72
N LEU A 192 15.36 12.79 -16.06
CA LEU A 192 15.70 12.38 -17.43
C LEU A 192 14.90 11.17 -17.90
N GLY A 193 14.82 10.13 -17.08
CA GLY A 193 14.07 8.92 -17.41
C GLY A 193 12.57 9.18 -17.52
N PHE A 194 12.05 10.20 -16.82
CA PHE A 194 10.69 10.68 -17.01
C PHE A 194 10.52 11.31 -18.40
N ILE A 195 11.44 12.18 -18.82
CA ILE A 195 11.39 12.77 -20.16
C ILE A 195 11.53 11.68 -21.22
N ASP A 196 12.42 10.71 -21.04
CA ASP A 196 12.56 9.56 -21.94
C ASP A 196 11.26 8.75 -22.03
N PHE A 197 10.58 8.55 -20.89
CA PHE A 197 9.26 7.91 -20.86
C PHE A 197 8.24 8.73 -21.66
N LEU A 198 8.19 10.05 -21.44
CA LEU A 198 7.24 10.93 -22.10
C LEU A 198 7.46 10.95 -23.61
N LEU A 199 8.72 11.03 -24.06
CA LEU A 199 9.07 11.00 -25.47
C LEU A 199 8.58 9.72 -26.12
N LYS A 200 8.91 8.56 -25.54
CA LYS A 200 8.39 7.27 -26.02
C LYS A 200 6.86 7.21 -26.03
N TYR A 201 6.23 7.74 -24.98
CA TYR A 201 4.78 7.80 -24.91
C TYR A 201 4.16 8.68 -26.01
N MET A 202 4.81 9.78 -26.36
CA MET A 202 4.40 10.65 -27.48
C MET A 202 4.64 9.99 -28.84
N GLU A 203 5.73 9.22 -29.01
CA GLU A 203 5.97 8.39 -30.20
C GLU A 203 4.87 7.34 -30.38
N ASP A 204 4.55 6.59 -29.32
CA ASP A 204 3.50 5.58 -29.32
C ASP A 204 2.13 6.19 -29.69
N LEU A 205 1.86 7.43 -29.26
CA LEU A 205 0.62 8.17 -29.56
C LEU A 205 0.54 8.69 -31.01
N THR A 206 1.68 8.94 -31.65
CA THR A 206 1.75 9.47 -33.02
C THR A 206 1.87 8.36 -34.08
N ASN A 207 1.91 7.10 -33.65
CA ASN A 207 1.92 5.94 -34.52
C ASN A 207 0.54 5.76 -35.22
N PRO A 208 0.48 5.71 -36.57
CA PRO A 208 -0.78 5.67 -37.33
C PRO A 208 -1.71 4.47 -37.03
N ASP A 209 -1.21 3.40 -36.41
CA ASP A 209 -2.01 2.23 -36.04
C ASP A 209 -2.71 2.34 -34.67
N ALA A 210 -2.40 3.36 -33.85
CA ALA A 210 -2.74 3.35 -32.42
C ALA A 210 -3.96 4.19 -32.01
N HIS A 211 -4.18 5.43 -32.49
CA HIS A 211 -5.30 6.27 -32.02
C HIS A 211 -5.83 7.30 -33.05
N SER A 212 -7.01 7.86 -32.78
CA SER A 212 -7.93 8.49 -33.75
C SER A 212 -7.47 9.82 -34.37
N VAL A 213 -8.14 10.19 -35.47
CA VAL A 213 -8.11 11.49 -36.19
C VAL A 213 -8.24 12.73 -35.27
N ALA A 214 -8.62 12.59 -34.00
CA ALA A 214 -8.75 13.70 -33.05
C ALA A 214 -7.40 14.28 -32.56
N LEU A 215 -6.34 13.46 -32.50
CA LEU A 215 -5.02 13.90 -31.99
C LEU A 215 -4.21 14.70 -33.02
N SER A 216 -4.51 14.57 -34.31
CA SER A 216 -3.78 15.25 -35.39
C SER A 216 -3.98 16.78 -35.43
N ASN A 217 -4.96 17.30 -34.68
CA ASN A 217 -5.25 18.73 -34.60
C ASN A 217 -4.43 19.46 -33.54
N TYR A 218 -3.62 18.76 -32.74
CA TYR A 218 -2.81 19.33 -31.67
C TYR A 218 -1.31 19.28 -32.03
N PRO A 219 -0.49 20.23 -31.55
CA PRO A 219 0.92 20.32 -31.91
C PRO A 219 1.82 19.30 -31.18
N ILE A 220 1.31 18.09 -30.93
CA ILE A 220 2.01 17.03 -30.18
C ILE A 220 3.33 16.66 -30.87
N HIS A 221 3.34 16.56 -32.20
CA HIS A 221 4.54 16.22 -32.96
C HIS A 221 5.60 17.34 -32.90
N ALA A 222 5.20 18.60 -33.02
CA ALA A 222 6.13 19.74 -32.92
C ALA A 222 6.75 19.83 -31.51
N ILE A 223 5.93 19.67 -30.46
CA ILE A 223 6.41 19.64 -29.07
C ILE A 223 7.33 18.45 -28.83
N HIS A 224 7.06 17.29 -29.44
CA HIS A 224 7.92 16.12 -29.35
C HIS A 224 9.34 16.42 -29.85
N GLU A 225 9.47 16.98 -31.06
CA GLU A 225 10.78 17.32 -31.64
C GLU A 225 11.57 18.30 -30.75
N GLU A 226 10.90 19.30 -30.19
CA GLU A 226 11.52 20.27 -29.31
C GLU A 226 11.94 19.65 -27.96
N LEU A 227 11.13 18.76 -27.39
CA LEU A 227 11.50 18.02 -26.18
C LEU A 227 12.69 17.07 -26.42
N VAL A 228 12.79 16.44 -27.60
CA VAL A 228 13.97 15.64 -27.98
C VAL A 228 15.23 16.51 -27.97
N TYR A 229 15.16 17.71 -28.53
CA TYR A 229 16.26 18.68 -28.50
C TYR A 229 16.67 19.04 -27.07
N LEU A 230 15.70 19.43 -26.22
CA LEU A 230 15.94 19.78 -24.82
C LEU A 230 16.48 18.59 -24.02
N ARG A 231 15.99 17.38 -24.26
CA ARG A 231 16.49 16.15 -23.62
C ARG A 231 17.96 15.86 -23.94
N SER A 232 18.38 16.07 -25.18
CA SER A 232 19.78 15.98 -25.60
C SER A 232 20.65 17.02 -24.89
N PHE A 233 20.14 18.24 -24.70
CA PHE A 233 20.84 19.27 -23.92
C PHE A 233 21.02 18.85 -22.46
N LEU A 234 19.94 18.41 -21.79
CA LEU A 234 20.01 17.96 -20.40
C LEU A 234 21.05 16.84 -20.22
N GLY A 235 21.15 15.92 -21.19
CA GLY A 235 22.17 14.86 -21.18
C GLY A 235 23.62 15.36 -21.10
N ARG A 236 23.93 16.54 -21.68
CA ARG A 236 25.28 17.11 -21.68
C ARG A 236 25.63 17.86 -20.40
N ILE A 237 24.62 18.36 -19.69
CA ILE A 237 24.82 19.16 -18.46
C ILE A 237 24.56 18.36 -17.18
N VAL A 238 24.26 17.06 -17.31
CA VAL A 238 23.80 16.21 -16.19
C VAL A 238 24.77 16.21 -15.00
N GLU A 239 26.08 16.22 -15.27
CA GLU A 239 27.16 16.21 -14.25
C GLU A 239 27.46 17.61 -13.71
N LEU A 240 27.18 18.66 -14.49
CA LEU A 240 27.52 20.05 -14.16
C LEU A 240 26.40 20.79 -13.44
N ARG A 241 25.16 20.27 -13.48
CA ARG A 241 23.98 20.98 -12.97
C ARG A 241 24.05 21.28 -11.47
N ASN A 242 24.67 20.39 -10.69
CA ASN A 242 24.77 20.56 -9.23
C ASN A 242 25.77 21.65 -8.82
N GLU A 243 26.66 22.05 -9.74
CA GLU A 243 27.70 23.04 -9.51
C GLU A 243 27.30 24.45 -10.00
N ASP A 244 26.25 24.55 -10.82
CA ASP A 244 25.84 25.78 -11.49
C ASP A 244 24.33 26.05 -11.37
N GLN A 245 23.99 27.13 -10.67
CA GLN A 245 22.60 27.50 -10.41
C GLN A 245 21.80 27.85 -11.68
N GLU A 246 22.44 28.41 -12.72
CA GLU A 246 21.75 28.73 -13.98
C GLU A 246 21.38 27.45 -14.75
N LEU A 247 22.30 26.46 -14.76
CA LEU A 247 22.03 25.15 -15.37
C LEU A 247 20.96 24.38 -14.61
N GLN A 248 20.98 24.43 -13.28
CA GLN A 248 19.93 23.82 -12.46
C GLN A 248 18.56 24.48 -12.71
N ALA A 249 18.48 25.81 -12.80
CA ALA A 249 17.23 26.50 -13.10
C ALA A 249 16.68 26.16 -14.50
N LEU A 250 17.56 26.02 -15.50
CA LEU A 250 17.16 25.56 -16.85
C LEU A 250 16.67 24.11 -16.82
N TRP A 251 17.35 23.24 -16.08
CA TRP A 251 16.95 21.85 -15.89
C TRP A 251 15.52 21.76 -15.32
N ASP A 252 15.26 22.48 -14.23
CA ASP A 252 13.96 22.46 -13.54
C ASP A 252 12.84 22.95 -14.47
N ARG A 253 13.08 23.99 -15.29
CA ARG A 253 12.11 24.48 -16.28
C ARG A 253 11.78 23.45 -17.36
N VAL A 254 12.78 22.73 -17.89
CA VAL A 254 12.54 21.68 -18.90
C VAL A 254 11.72 20.54 -18.30
N VAL A 255 12.02 20.14 -17.07
CA VAL A 255 11.27 19.09 -16.36
C VAL A 255 9.83 19.53 -16.08
N GLU A 256 9.62 20.80 -15.73
CA GLU A 256 8.28 21.37 -15.54
C GLU A 256 7.44 21.36 -16.83
N VAL A 257 8.02 21.80 -17.95
CA VAL A 257 7.41 21.67 -19.29
C VAL A 257 7.09 20.21 -19.60
N ALA A 258 8.05 19.33 -19.27
CA ALA A 258 7.91 17.88 -19.14
C ALA A 258 6.51 17.45 -18.63
N TYR A 259 6.23 17.88 -17.40
CA TYR A 259 5.01 17.56 -16.69
C TYR A 259 3.76 18.17 -17.31
N MET A 260 3.85 19.43 -17.77
CA MET A 260 2.73 20.11 -18.40
C MET A 260 2.28 19.39 -19.68
N VAL A 261 3.24 18.94 -20.50
CA VAL A 261 2.97 18.18 -21.73
C VAL A 261 2.27 16.87 -21.41
N GLU A 262 2.79 16.08 -20.47
CA GLU A 262 2.13 14.83 -20.07
C GLU A 262 0.72 15.07 -19.55
N PHE A 263 0.52 16.10 -18.71
CA PHE A 263 -0.79 16.46 -18.18
C PHE A 263 -1.79 16.85 -19.26
N LEU A 264 -1.36 17.65 -20.25
CA LEU A 264 -2.21 18.06 -21.36
C LEU A 264 -2.61 16.87 -22.24
N ILE A 265 -1.64 16.00 -22.57
CA ILE A 265 -1.90 14.77 -23.33
C ILE A 265 -2.87 13.87 -22.58
N ASP A 266 -2.64 13.65 -21.28
CA ASP A 266 -3.48 12.78 -20.47
C ASP A 266 -4.90 13.36 -20.32
N SER A 267 -5.02 14.68 -20.14
CA SER A 267 -6.32 15.39 -20.11
C SER A 267 -7.09 15.27 -21.43
N LEU A 268 -6.41 15.40 -22.57
CA LEU A 268 -6.99 15.20 -23.91
C LEU A 268 -7.55 13.79 -24.08
N LEU A 269 -6.78 12.76 -23.70
CA LEU A 269 -7.18 11.36 -23.86
C LEU A 269 -8.42 10.99 -23.04
N VAL A 270 -8.66 11.65 -21.92
CA VAL A 270 -9.84 11.41 -21.08
C VAL A 270 -11.02 12.33 -21.45
N GLY A 271 -10.88 13.15 -22.50
CA GLY A 271 -11.91 14.06 -22.99
C GLY A 271 -12.25 15.21 -22.04
N ASP A 272 -11.39 15.46 -21.05
CA ASP A 272 -11.48 16.61 -20.14
C ASP A 272 -10.60 17.73 -20.72
N ILE A 273 -11.12 18.48 -21.70
CA ILE A 273 -10.44 19.72 -22.14
C ILE A 273 -10.70 20.77 -21.06
N LEU A 274 -9.77 20.89 -20.12
CA LEU A 274 -9.77 21.98 -19.14
C LEU A 274 -9.34 23.29 -19.83
N ASP A 275 -10.22 23.87 -20.65
CA ASP A 275 -10.11 25.22 -21.25
C ASP A 275 -10.05 26.37 -20.19
N SER A 276 -9.89 26.02 -18.91
CA SER A 276 -9.83 26.94 -17.77
C SER A 276 -8.57 26.82 -16.92
N SER A 277 -7.65 25.91 -17.25
CA SER A 277 -6.31 25.91 -16.66
C SER A 277 -5.44 26.95 -17.38
N SER A 278 -4.51 27.60 -16.68
CA SER A 278 -3.51 28.50 -17.29
C SER A 278 -2.52 27.77 -18.21
N ILE A 279 -2.69 26.45 -18.38
CA ILE A 279 -1.82 25.54 -19.11
C ILE A 279 -2.55 25.12 -20.38
N SER A 280 -2.00 25.49 -21.53
CA SER A 280 -2.46 25.18 -22.88
C SER A 280 -1.29 24.71 -23.73
N PHE A 281 -1.56 24.07 -24.87
CA PHE A 281 -0.50 23.73 -25.81
C PHE A 281 0.25 24.98 -26.29
N ASP A 282 -0.46 26.09 -26.56
CA ASP A 282 0.14 27.36 -26.98
C ASP A 282 1.10 27.93 -25.92
N SER A 283 0.71 27.90 -24.64
CA SER A 283 1.57 28.38 -23.55
C SER A 283 2.80 27.49 -23.34
N VAL A 284 2.67 26.18 -23.57
CA VAL A 284 3.78 25.23 -23.48
C VAL A 284 4.77 25.45 -24.63
N GLU A 285 4.28 25.65 -25.86
CA GLU A 285 5.13 26.00 -27.00
C GLU A 285 5.92 27.28 -26.76
N GLU A 286 5.28 28.31 -26.19
CA GLU A 286 5.95 29.57 -25.90
C GLU A 286 7.03 29.41 -24.83
N GLU A 287 6.75 28.65 -23.77
CA GLU A 287 7.74 28.34 -22.73
C GLU A 287 8.93 27.55 -23.30
N ILE A 288 8.69 26.57 -24.17
CA ILE A 288 9.73 25.83 -24.89
C ILE A 288 10.62 26.79 -25.70
N LYS A 289 10.05 27.76 -26.42
CA LYS A 289 10.83 28.76 -27.18
C LYS A 289 11.70 29.61 -26.26
N ILE A 290 11.18 30.04 -25.12
CA ILE A 290 11.93 30.82 -24.13
C ILE A 290 13.09 29.99 -23.57
N ILE A 291 12.85 28.73 -23.20
CA ILE A 291 13.88 27.81 -22.72
C ILE A 291 14.95 27.59 -23.80
N LYS A 292 14.55 27.39 -25.07
CA LYS A 292 15.47 27.18 -26.19
C LYS A 292 16.39 28.38 -26.41
N ALA A 293 15.85 29.61 -26.38
CA ALA A 293 16.65 30.83 -26.41
C ALA A 293 17.59 30.93 -25.20
N ALA A 294 17.09 30.56 -24.02
CA ALA A 294 17.83 30.20 -22.80
C ALA A 294 19.13 29.45 -23.09
N VAL A 295 18.92 28.21 -23.55
CA VAL A 295 19.93 27.20 -23.83
C VAL A 295 20.95 27.68 -24.87
N MET A 296 20.52 28.35 -25.94
CA MET A 296 21.43 28.87 -26.97
C MET A 296 22.38 29.93 -26.41
N ASN A 297 21.89 30.86 -25.60
CA ASN A 297 22.74 31.87 -24.95
C ASN A 297 23.74 31.26 -23.97
N THR A 298 23.37 30.19 -23.27
CA THR A 298 24.28 29.48 -22.35
C THR A 298 25.36 28.71 -23.11
N PHE A 299 25.01 28.10 -24.25
CA PHE A 299 25.95 27.43 -25.14
C PHE A 299 27.00 28.40 -25.71
N ASP A 300 26.58 29.59 -26.13
CA ASP A 300 27.48 30.61 -26.68
C ASP A 300 28.43 31.19 -25.62
N LYS A 301 28.04 31.19 -24.34
CA LYS A 301 28.89 31.64 -23.23
C LYS A 301 29.88 30.58 -22.71
N LYS A 302 29.52 29.29 -22.75
CA LYS A 302 30.27 28.19 -22.10
C LYS A 302 30.98 27.23 -23.06
N THR A 303 30.94 27.47 -24.37
CA THR A 303 31.63 26.66 -25.40
C THR A 303 33.16 26.64 -25.28
N LEU A 304 33.75 27.42 -24.38
CA LEU A 304 35.19 27.45 -24.11
C LEU A 304 35.67 26.44 -23.03
N ASP A 305 34.79 25.86 -22.21
CA ASP A 305 35.18 24.95 -21.10
C ASP A 305 34.71 23.48 -21.27
N LEU A 306 33.76 23.20 -22.17
CA LEU A 306 33.13 21.87 -22.28
C LEU A 306 33.97 20.82 -23.05
N ASN A 307 35.07 21.21 -23.69
CA ASN A 307 35.92 20.30 -24.47
C ASN A 307 37.01 19.59 -23.65
N VAL A 308 37.03 19.75 -22.32
CA VAL A 308 38.05 19.12 -21.45
C VAL A 308 37.39 18.49 -20.23
N LYS A 309 36.81 17.29 -20.39
CA LYS A 309 36.66 16.25 -19.37
C LYS A 309 35.89 15.04 -19.94
N GLU A 310 36.41 14.43 -21.00
CA GLU A 310 36.09 13.02 -21.28
C GLU A 310 37.11 12.15 -20.54
N VAL A 311 36.77 11.72 -19.33
CA VAL A 311 37.40 10.55 -18.68
C VAL A 311 36.31 9.72 -17.99
N THR A 312 35.96 8.62 -18.67
CA THR A 312 35.39 7.36 -18.20
C THR A 312 34.96 7.27 -16.72
N LYS A 313 33.66 7.40 -16.47
CA LYS A 313 32.96 6.48 -15.55
C LYS A 313 31.91 5.72 -16.36
N SER A 314 32.10 4.41 -16.42
CA SER A 314 31.12 3.46 -16.97
C SER A 314 29.75 3.73 -16.33
N PRO A 315 28.62 3.56 -17.05
CA PRO A 315 27.37 3.38 -16.36
C PRO A 315 27.56 2.21 -15.40
N ASN A 316 27.21 2.41 -14.13
CA ASN A 316 27.15 1.32 -13.16
C ASN A 316 26.14 0.31 -13.70
N ASN A 317 26.64 -0.65 -14.49
CA ASN A 317 25.96 -1.90 -14.74
C ASN A 317 25.56 -2.42 -13.36
N MET A 318 24.26 -2.69 -13.17
CA MET A 318 23.77 -3.45 -12.02
C MET A 318 24.74 -4.60 -11.81
N SER A 319 25.55 -4.52 -10.75
CA SER A 319 26.38 -5.65 -10.37
C SER A 319 25.40 -6.75 -10.00
N SER A 320 25.33 -7.79 -10.82
CA SER A 320 24.75 -9.06 -10.44
C SER A 320 25.67 -9.67 -9.39
N GLN A 321 25.66 -9.12 -8.18
CA GLN A 321 26.31 -9.77 -7.06
C GLN A 321 25.49 -11.02 -6.72
N GLY A 322 26.21 -12.14 -6.59
CA GLY A 322 25.64 -13.40 -6.14
C GLY A 322 24.83 -13.20 -4.87
N SER A 323 23.77 -13.99 -4.74
CA SER A 323 22.81 -13.94 -3.63
C SER A 323 23.53 -13.93 -2.28
N MET A 324 23.74 -12.76 -1.71
CA MET A 324 24.12 -12.63 -0.31
C MET A 324 22.95 -13.17 0.53
N PRO A 325 23.19 -14.02 1.53
CA PRO A 325 22.11 -14.54 2.37
C PRO A 325 21.41 -13.37 3.07
N ILE A 326 20.08 -13.39 3.09
CA ILE A 326 19.27 -12.41 3.83
C ILE A 326 19.48 -12.67 5.31
N ILE A 327 20.46 -12.00 5.92
CA ILE A 327 20.77 -12.13 7.35
C ILE A 327 19.95 -11.09 8.13
N ASN A 328 18.72 -11.47 8.48
CA ASN A 328 17.83 -10.65 9.31
C ASN A 328 17.74 -11.12 10.77
N ASP A 329 18.19 -12.33 11.08
CA ASP A 329 17.76 -13.02 12.32
C ASP A 329 18.86 -13.22 13.38
N MET A 330 20.06 -12.67 13.19
CA MET A 330 21.14 -12.78 14.18
C MET A 330 21.28 -11.47 14.96
N ILE A 331 20.97 -11.54 16.26
CA ILE A 331 21.05 -10.40 17.19
C ILE A 331 22.41 -10.46 17.88
N VAL A 332 23.24 -9.45 17.66
CA VAL A 332 24.57 -9.33 18.27
C VAL A 332 24.53 -8.35 19.43
N GLY A 333 25.14 -8.72 20.56
CA GLY A 333 25.17 -7.91 21.79
C GLY A 333 23.90 -8.02 22.65
N LEU A 334 23.91 -7.31 23.79
CA LEU A 334 22.82 -7.24 24.77
C LEU A 334 22.45 -8.59 25.43
N GLU A 335 23.38 -9.55 25.49
CA GLU A 335 23.13 -10.85 26.14
C GLU A 335 22.92 -10.71 27.65
N ASP A 336 23.64 -9.76 28.26
CA ASP A 336 23.47 -9.35 29.65
C ASP A 336 22.06 -8.79 29.90
N GLU A 337 21.60 -7.88 29.03
CA GLU A 337 20.26 -7.28 29.12
C GLU A 337 19.16 -8.32 28.90
N ALA A 338 19.32 -9.20 27.89
CA ALA A 338 18.38 -10.29 27.64
C ALA A 338 18.30 -11.23 28.84
N THR A 339 19.44 -11.60 29.42
CA THR A 339 19.50 -12.45 30.63
C THR A 339 18.82 -11.77 31.82
N SER A 340 19.03 -10.47 31.99
CA SER A 340 18.37 -9.68 33.03
C SER A 340 16.85 -9.73 32.89
N ILE A 341 16.30 -9.47 31.70
CA ILE A 341 14.85 -9.51 31.45
C ILE A 341 14.31 -10.94 31.60
N ILE A 342 15.01 -11.97 31.09
CA ILE A 342 14.60 -13.37 31.26
C ILE A 342 14.46 -13.73 32.75
N ASN A 343 15.40 -13.28 33.58
CA ASN A 343 15.32 -13.49 35.02
C ASN A 343 14.09 -12.80 35.64
N ARG A 344 13.78 -11.56 35.24
CA ARG A 344 12.57 -10.84 35.67
C ARG A 344 11.27 -11.52 35.24
N LEU A 345 11.27 -12.16 34.07
CA LEU A 345 10.11 -12.88 33.57
C LEU A 345 9.90 -14.23 34.27
N THR A 346 10.98 -14.96 34.55
CA THR A 346 10.92 -16.35 35.03
C THR A 346 11.01 -16.50 36.54
N ARG A 347 11.38 -15.43 37.26
CA ARG A 347 11.53 -15.39 38.71
C ARG A 347 10.61 -14.32 39.33
N GLY A 348 10.58 -14.26 40.67
CA GLY A 348 9.89 -13.21 41.41
C GLY A 348 8.47 -13.56 41.87
N SER A 349 7.64 -12.52 42.04
CA SER A 349 6.28 -12.63 42.61
C SER A 349 5.36 -13.50 41.77
N SER A 350 4.42 -14.17 42.43
CA SER A 350 3.33 -14.89 41.78
C SER A 350 2.26 -13.94 41.20
N GLN A 351 2.22 -12.68 41.60
CA GLN A 351 1.28 -11.70 41.02
C GLN A 351 1.63 -11.38 39.56
N LEU A 352 0.65 -10.84 38.84
CA LEU A 352 0.86 -10.21 37.54
C LEU A 352 1.85 -9.06 37.69
N GLN A 353 2.93 -9.07 36.92
CA GLN A 353 3.93 -7.99 36.91
C GLN A 353 4.15 -7.49 35.50
N ILE A 354 4.41 -6.18 35.40
CA ILE A 354 4.72 -5.51 34.14
C ILE A 354 6.24 -5.29 34.07
N VAL A 355 6.83 -5.47 32.90
CA VAL A 355 8.26 -5.31 32.67
C VAL A 355 8.43 -4.25 31.57
N PRO A 356 8.57 -2.97 31.95
CA PRO A 356 8.79 -1.90 30.98
C PRO A 356 10.22 -1.95 30.46
N ILE A 357 10.39 -1.88 29.14
CA ILE A 357 11.68 -1.68 28.46
C ILE A 357 11.65 -0.29 27.83
N VAL A 358 12.44 0.63 28.38
CA VAL A 358 12.43 2.04 28.01
C VAL A 358 13.74 2.43 27.36
N GLY A 359 13.69 3.22 26.29
CA GLY A 359 14.89 3.70 25.60
C GLY A 359 14.57 4.47 24.33
N MET A 360 15.56 5.23 23.84
CA MET A 360 15.40 6.07 22.65
C MET A 360 15.02 5.25 21.38
N PRO A 361 14.45 5.89 20.34
CA PRO A 361 14.21 5.25 19.04
C PRO A 361 15.48 4.63 18.46
N GLY A 362 15.36 3.48 17.78
CA GLY A 362 16.49 2.80 17.12
C GLY A 362 17.45 2.03 18.05
N LEU A 363 17.21 2.01 19.37
CA LEU A 363 18.07 1.33 20.36
C LEU A 363 17.90 -0.19 20.42
N GLY A 364 16.95 -0.76 19.67
CA GLY A 364 16.72 -2.21 19.61
C GLY A 364 15.76 -2.77 20.67
N LYS A 365 14.86 -1.95 21.23
CA LYS A 365 13.86 -2.39 22.25
C LYS A 365 13.01 -3.57 21.77
N THR A 366 12.37 -3.41 20.61
CA THR A 366 11.58 -4.46 19.96
C THR A 366 12.40 -5.71 19.70
N THR A 367 13.64 -5.54 19.21
CA THR A 367 14.58 -6.64 18.94
C THR A 367 14.96 -7.40 20.22
N LEU A 368 15.20 -6.70 21.33
CA LEU A 368 15.49 -7.30 22.63
C LEU A 368 14.26 -8.03 23.19
N ALA A 369 13.08 -7.43 23.10
CA ALA A 369 11.83 -8.06 23.50
C ALA A 369 11.55 -9.32 22.67
N GLU A 370 11.81 -9.31 21.36
CA GLU A 370 11.65 -10.47 20.47
C GLU A 370 12.65 -11.59 20.81
N LYS A 371 13.91 -11.24 21.10
CA LYS A 371 14.95 -12.18 21.56
C LYS A 371 14.51 -12.90 22.84
N VAL A 372 14.02 -12.14 23.81
CA VAL A 372 13.56 -12.67 25.09
C VAL A 372 12.28 -13.50 24.91
N TYR A 373 11.31 -13.01 24.13
CA TYR A 373 10.04 -13.68 23.88
C TYR A 373 10.22 -15.06 23.25
N ASN A 374 11.21 -15.21 22.36
CA ASN A 374 11.52 -16.46 21.66
C ASN A 374 12.56 -17.34 22.39
N ASN A 375 13.07 -16.93 23.55
CA ASN A 375 14.04 -17.72 24.31
C ASN A 375 13.41 -19.00 24.86
N SER A 376 14.13 -20.13 24.79
CA SER A 376 13.63 -21.45 25.21
C SER A 376 13.22 -21.53 26.68
N LEU A 377 13.88 -20.76 27.56
CA LEU A 377 13.51 -20.66 28.98
C LEU A 377 12.20 -19.90 29.17
N VAL A 378 11.89 -18.94 28.30
CA VAL A 378 10.64 -18.17 28.33
C VAL A 378 9.52 -18.98 27.69
N THR A 379 9.76 -19.61 26.54
CA THR A 379 8.76 -20.40 25.83
C THR A 379 8.30 -21.63 26.61
N SER A 380 9.18 -22.23 27.41
CA SER A 380 8.82 -23.36 28.30
C SER A 380 8.15 -22.90 29.60
N HIS A 381 8.32 -21.64 30.00
CA HIS A 381 7.77 -21.10 31.23
C HIS A 381 6.33 -20.60 31.07
N PHE A 382 5.96 -20.03 29.92
CA PHE A 382 4.64 -19.45 29.67
C PHE A 382 3.82 -20.30 28.69
N TYR A 383 2.65 -20.79 29.13
CA TYR A 383 1.77 -21.65 28.32
C TYR A 383 1.03 -20.88 27.23
N THR A 384 0.73 -19.61 27.49
CA THR A 384 0.04 -18.71 26.56
C THR A 384 0.92 -17.50 26.31
N ARG A 385 1.17 -17.16 25.05
CA ARG A 385 1.97 -16.00 24.69
C ARG A 385 1.27 -15.20 23.61
N ALA A 386 1.29 -13.88 23.74
CA ALA A 386 0.74 -12.97 22.75
C ALA A 386 1.67 -11.78 22.52
N TRP A 387 1.74 -11.32 21.27
CA TRP A 387 2.47 -10.12 20.89
C TRP A 387 1.50 -9.18 20.19
N CYS A 388 1.51 -7.91 20.58
CA CYS A 388 0.66 -6.87 20.02
C CYS A 388 1.49 -5.60 19.82
N THR A 389 1.47 -5.04 18.62
CA THR A 389 2.16 -3.77 18.33
C THR A 389 1.16 -2.62 18.44
N VAL A 390 1.51 -1.56 19.19
CA VAL A 390 0.64 -0.40 19.41
C VAL A 390 1.14 0.78 18.59
N SER A 391 0.44 1.09 17.50
CA SER A 391 0.75 2.26 16.69
C SER A 391 0.34 3.57 17.38
N GLN A 392 0.99 4.69 17.02
CA GLN A 392 0.66 6.03 17.55
C GLN A 392 -0.83 6.39 17.42
N VAL A 393 -1.46 5.97 16.32
CA VAL A 393 -2.92 5.98 16.16
C VAL A 393 -3.38 4.54 16.23
N TYR A 394 -4.07 4.16 17.30
CA TYR A 394 -4.53 2.79 17.51
C TYR A 394 -6.06 2.71 17.68
N HIS A 395 -6.57 1.48 17.62
CA HIS A 395 -7.94 1.17 17.94
C HIS A 395 -7.99 -0.04 18.88
N ARG A 396 -8.54 0.15 20.08
CA ARG A 396 -8.72 -0.89 21.11
C ARG A 396 -9.19 -2.24 20.57
N LYS A 397 -10.27 -2.24 19.77
CA LYS A 397 -10.81 -3.43 19.09
C LYS A 397 -9.75 -4.22 18.32
N ASN A 398 -8.86 -3.55 17.59
CA ASN A 398 -7.83 -4.23 16.80
C ASN A 398 -6.77 -4.88 17.70
N LEU A 399 -6.33 -4.16 18.73
CA LEU A 399 -5.36 -4.66 19.70
C LEU A 399 -5.91 -5.92 20.41
N LEU A 400 -7.16 -5.88 20.87
CA LEU A 400 -7.84 -7.03 21.46
C LEU A 400 -7.95 -8.21 20.48
N LEU A 401 -8.28 -7.94 19.20
CA LEU A 401 -8.33 -8.98 18.18
C LEU A 401 -6.96 -9.61 17.90
N GLU A 402 -5.89 -8.81 17.88
CA GLU A 402 -4.52 -9.28 17.67
C GLU A 402 -4.06 -10.19 18.82
N ILE A 403 -4.33 -9.78 20.07
CA ILE A 403 -4.10 -10.59 21.26
C ILE A 403 -4.92 -11.89 21.20
N LEU A 404 -6.22 -11.83 20.87
CA LEU A 404 -7.06 -13.02 20.73
C LEU A 404 -6.57 -13.99 19.66
N THR A 405 -6.07 -13.48 18.53
CA THR A 405 -5.52 -14.34 17.48
C THR A 405 -4.25 -15.06 17.89
N CYS A 406 -3.54 -14.57 18.92
CA CYS A 406 -2.41 -15.27 19.51
C CYS A 406 -2.87 -16.33 20.53
N ILE A 407 -3.92 -16.04 21.31
CA ILE A 407 -4.38 -16.89 22.43
C ILE A 407 -5.30 -18.04 21.97
N HIS A 408 -6.08 -17.83 20.91
CA HIS A 408 -7.07 -18.81 20.45
C HIS A 408 -6.75 -19.33 19.05
N SER A 409 -6.82 -20.66 18.86
CA SER A 409 -6.77 -21.30 17.53
C SER A 409 -8.04 -21.07 16.67
N LYS A 410 -9.04 -20.35 17.21
CA LYS A 410 -10.27 -20.02 16.49
C LYS A 410 -9.97 -18.93 15.45
N PRO A 411 -10.52 -19.04 14.23
CA PRO A 411 -10.32 -18.01 13.23
C PRO A 411 -10.84 -16.65 13.75
N PRO A 412 -10.16 -15.53 13.43
CA PRO A 412 -10.54 -14.17 13.87
C PRO A 412 -12.00 -13.79 13.55
N ASN A 413 -12.64 -14.52 12.63
CA ASN A 413 -14.03 -14.35 12.19
C ASN A 413 -15.06 -14.59 13.31
N ASN A 414 -14.72 -15.41 14.30
CA ASN A 414 -15.61 -15.63 15.46
C ASN A 414 -15.66 -14.40 16.38
N PHE A 415 -14.60 -13.60 16.38
CA PHE A 415 -14.43 -12.45 17.27
C PHE A 415 -14.78 -11.12 16.58
N SER A 416 -14.70 -11.04 15.24
CA SER A 416 -14.90 -9.79 14.50
C SER A 416 -16.26 -9.11 14.72
N LYS A 417 -17.31 -9.89 15.00
CA LYS A 417 -18.68 -9.44 15.28
C LYS A 417 -18.91 -8.96 16.73
N MET A 418 -18.01 -9.28 17.65
CA MET A 418 -18.13 -8.92 19.06
C MET A 418 -17.89 -7.41 19.27
N CYS A 419 -18.52 -6.83 20.29
CA CYS A 419 -18.19 -5.48 20.73
C CYS A 419 -16.83 -5.47 21.46
N GLU A 420 -16.31 -4.30 21.79
CA GLU A 420 -14.98 -4.18 22.42
C GLU A 420 -14.96 -4.80 23.81
N GLU A 421 -16.05 -4.66 24.56
CA GLU A 421 -16.21 -5.20 25.91
C GLU A 421 -16.26 -6.74 25.89
N ASP A 422 -16.99 -7.31 24.92
CA ASP A 422 -17.04 -8.75 24.69
C ASP A 422 -15.66 -9.30 24.29
N LEU A 423 -14.93 -8.57 23.44
CA LEU A 423 -13.56 -8.95 23.05
C LEU A 423 -12.62 -8.92 24.25
N ALA A 424 -12.69 -7.89 25.08
CA ALA A 424 -11.90 -7.79 26.30
C ALA A 424 -12.23 -8.93 27.28
N ALA A 425 -13.52 -9.26 27.44
CA ALA A 425 -13.97 -10.40 28.24
C ALA A 425 -13.46 -11.74 27.68
N GLU A 426 -13.40 -11.87 26.35
CA GLU A 426 -12.88 -13.05 25.68
C GLU A 426 -11.36 -13.21 25.85
N VAL A 427 -10.60 -12.10 25.75
CA VAL A 427 -9.16 -12.07 26.07
C VAL A 427 -8.97 -12.55 27.50
N ARG A 428 -9.70 -11.94 28.45
CA ARG A 428 -9.65 -12.31 29.86
C ARG A 428 -9.97 -13.79 30.08
N ARG A 429 -10.98 -14.31 29.38
CA ARG A 429 -11.37 -15.74 29.44
C ARG A 429 -10.28 -16.66 28.91
N GLY A 430 -9.63 -16.31 27.81
CA GLY A 430 -8.52 -17.09 27.25
C GLY A 430 -7.28 -17.11 28.15
N LEU A 431 -7.07 -16.05 28.93
CA LEU A 431 -5.93 -15.91 29.84
C LEU A 431 -6.19 -16.49 31.23
N LEU A 432 -7.45 -16.56 31.66
CA LEU A 432 -7.86 -17.08 32.97
C LEU A 432 -7.27 -18.46 33.24
N ARG A 433 -6.67 -18.64 34.42
CA ARG A 433 -6.01 -19.88 34.88
C ARG A 433 -4.81 -20.36 34.05
N THR A 434 -4.35 -19.59 33.07
CA THR A 434 -3.13 -19.88 32.31
C THR A 434 -2.01 -18.95 32.76
N ARG A 435 -0.77 -19.43 32.77
CA ARG A 435 0.40 -18.57 32.96
C ARG A 435 0.74 -17.96 31.60
N TYR A 436 0.59 -16.65 31.48
CA TYR A 436 0.72 -15.95 30.20
C TYR A 436 1.83 -14.91 30.18
N LEU A 437 2.34 -14.67 28.97
CA LEU A 437 3.22 -13.54 28.65
C LEU A 437 2.58 -12.73 27.52
N ILE A 438 2.35 -11.44 27.74
CA ILE A 438 1.85 -10.53 26.71
C ILE A 438 2.92 -9.48 26.43
N VAL A 439 3.21 -9.20 25.17
CA VAL A 439 4.08 -8.11 24.76
C VAL A 439 3.23 -7.01 24.13
N LEU A 440 3.29 -5.80 24.69
CA LEU A 440 2.74 -4.58 24.13
C LEU A 440 3.92 -3.75 23.60
N ASP A 441 4.15 -3.81 22.30
CA ASP A 441 5.29 -3.17 21.65
C ASP A 441 4.96 -1.73 21.20
N ASP A 442 5.88 -0.81 21.45
CA ASP A 442 5.88 0.63 21.13
C ASP A 442 4.72 1.43 21.74
N LEU A 443 4.50 1.33 23.05
CA LEU A 443 3.45 2.08 23.75
C LEU A 443 3.78 3.59 23.82
N TRP A 444 2.91 4.43 23.26
CA TRP A 444 3.13 5.88 23.11
C TRP A 444 2.60 6.74 24.27
N ASP A 445 1.59 6.26 24.97
CA ASP A 445 0.88 6.90 26.08
C ASP A 445 0.31 5.85 27.05
N THR A 446 -0.13 6.30 28.23
CA THR A 446 -0.72 5.43 29.25
C THR A 446 -2.20 5.10 28.99
N GLU A 447 -2.86 5.81 28.07
CA GLU A 447 -4.26 5.56 27.73
C GLU A 447 -4.42 4.17 27.11
N ALA A 448 -3.52 3.80 26.19
CA ALA A 448 -3.51 2.48 25.57
C ALA A 448 -3.39 1.34 26.58
N TRP A 449 -2.57 1.52 27.63
CA TRP A 449 -2.45 0.57 28.73
C TRP A 449 -3.75 0.47 29.53
N ASN A 450 -4.28 1.62 29.98
CA ASN A 450 -5.50 1.70 30.79
C ASN A 450 -6.70 1.03 30.10
N GLU A 451 -6.79 1.14 28.77
CA GLU A 451 -7.84 0.50 27.98
C GLU A 451 -7.74 -1.04 27.93
N LEU A 452 -6.53 -1.59 28.05
CA LEU A 452 -6.26 -3.02 27.91
C LEU A 452 -6.11 -3.76 29.25
N GLU A 453 -5.62 -3.09 30.29
CA GLU A 453 -5.28 -3.68 31.60
C GLU A 453 -6.39 -4.57 32.17
N ALA A 454 -7.66 -4.11 32.11
CA ALA A 454 -8.81 -4.87 32.63
C ALA A 454 -8.99 -6.25 31.94
N SER A 455 -8.42 -6.44 30.76
CA SER A 455 -8.45 -7.69 29.99
C SER A 455 -7.43 -8.72 30.50
N PHE A 456 -6.46 -8.31 31.33
CA PHE A 456 -5.37 -9.18 31.80
C PHE A 456 -5.63 -9.61 33.26
N PRO A 457 -6.06 -10.87 33.49
CA PRO A 457 -6.37 -11.32 34.85
C PRO A 457 -5.10 -11.64 35.65
N ASP A 458 -4.99 -11.13 36.88
CA ASP A 458 -4.00 -11.62 37.84
C ASP A 458 -4.49 -12.95 38.46
N ASN A 459 -3.97 -14.05 37.91
CA ASN A 459 -4.25 -15.40 38.41
C ASN A 459 -3.34 -15.82 39.57
N ARG A 460 -2.47 -14.93 40.06
CA ARG A 460 -1.42 -15.24 41.04
C ARG A 460 -0.57 -16.46 40.65
N ASN A 461 -0.26 -16.59 39.37
CA ASN A 461 0.50 -17.71 38.81
C ASN A 461 1.82 -17.30 38.16
N GLY A 462 2.25 -16.04 38.31
CA GLY A 462 3.48 -15.50 37.75
C GLY A 462 3.32 -15.03 36.30
N SER A 463 2.13 -14.60 35.88
CA SER A 463 1.94 -14.03 34.54
C SER A 463 2.68 -12.68 34.40
N ARG A 464 3.05 -12.32 33.18
CA ARG A 464 3.88 -11.14 32.89
C ARG A 464 3.36 -10.36 31.69
N VAL A 465 3.55 -9.04 31.71
CA VAL A 465 3.37 -8.18 30.52
C VAL A 465 4.66 -7.42 30.25
N ILE A 466 5.23 -7.54 29.05
CA ILE A 466 6.33 -6.69 28.61
C ILE A 466 5.72 -5.48 27.90
N VAL A 467 6.20 -4.29 28.24
CA VAL A 467 5.84 -3.06 27.54
C VAL A 467 7.12 -2.44 26.99
N THR A 468 7.20 -2.15 25.71
CA THR A 468 8.31 -1.35 25.17
C THR A 468 7.83 0.09 24.95
N SER A 469 8.63 1.09 25.34
CA SER A 469 8.27 2.50 25.14
C SER A 469 9.49 3.41 24.94
N ARG A 470 9.26 4.55 24.30
CA ARG A 470 10.26 5.63 24.12
C ARG A 470 10.27 6.62 25.28
N LYS A 471 9.17 6.68 26.05
CA LYS A 471 8.95 7.69 27.10
C LYS A 471 9.05 7.01 28.47
N SER A 472 9.89 7.56 29.34
CA SER A 472 9.94 7.19 30.76
C SER A 472 8.57 7.33 31.42
N ASP A 473 7.86 8.40 31.08
CA ASP A 473 6.61 8.81 31.71
C ASP A 473 5.44 7.87 31.40
N VAL A 474 5.59 6.95 30.44
CA VAL A 474 4.61 5.88 30.17
C VAL A 474 4.82 4.70 31.13
N ALA A 475 6.04 4.53 31.65
CA ALA A 475 6.37 3.51 32.63
C ALA A 475 6.15 3.96 34.08
N ASP A 476 6.12 5.27 34.35
CA ASP A 476 5.98 5.82 35.70
C ASP A 476 4.59 5.63 36.34
N PRO A 477 3.45 5.80 35.64
CA PRO A 477 2.11 5.62 36.20
C PRO A 477 1.67 4.15 36.34
N ILE A 478 2.52 3.21 35.93
CA ILE A 478 2.33 1.77 36.15
C ILE A 478 2.81 1.47 37.58
N ASP A 479 2.07 2.04 38.53
CA ASP A 479 2.49 2.52 39.86
C ASP A 479 2.84 1.45 40.93
N GLU A 480 3.08 0.18 40.56
CA GLU A 480 3.35 -0.92 41.53
C GLU A 480 4.46 -1.90 41.09
N LEU A 481 5.56 -1.39 40.53
CA LEU A 481 6.69 -2.23 40.09
C LEU A 481 7.77 -2.38 41.17
N ASP A 482 7.95 -3.60 41.71
CA ASP A 482 9.00 -3.92 42.70
C ASP A 482 10.45 -3.58 42.24
N GLU A 483 10.72 -3.59 40.93
CA GLU A 483 12.07 -3.44 40.35
C GLU A 483 12.22 -2.28 39.34
N GLY A 484 11.18 -1.46 39.13
CA GLY A 484 11.20 -0.31 38.20
C GLY A 484 11.37 -0.66 36.70
N PRO A 485 11.39 0.35 35.81
CA PRO A 485 11.59 0.16 34.37
C PRO A 485 13.01 -0.28 34.01
N HIS A 486 13.13 -1.11 32.98
CA HIS A 486 14.40 -1.51 32.40
C HIS A 486 14.84 -0.47 31.35
N PHE A 487 15.74 0.43 31.74
CA PHE A 487 16.33 1.39 30.82
C PHE A 487 17.40 0.72 29.96
N LEU A 488 17.09 0.52 28.69
CA LEU A 488 17.98 -0.13 27.74
C LEU A 488 19.21 0.77 27.48
N ARG A 489 20.41 0.21 27.64
CA ARG A 489 21.68 0.89 27.32
C ARG A 489 21.98 0.87 25.81
N PRO A 490 22.77 1.83 25.30
CA PRO A 490 23.40 1.71 23.98
C PRO A 490 24.37 0.52 23.91
N LEU A 491 24.65 0.07 22.68
CA LEU A 491 25.70 -0.94 22.45
C LEU A 491 27.06 -0.40 22.88
N THR A 492 27.86 -1.27 23.49
CA THR A 492 29.27 -0.99 23.73
C THR A 492 30.02 -0.83 22.40
N PRO A 493 31.22 -0.20 22.39
CA PRO A 493 32.04 -0.12 21.18
C PRO A 493 32.33 -1.49 20.54
N ASP A 494 32.55 -2.52 21.36
CA ASP A 494 32.83 -3.88 20.89
C ASP A 494 31.57 -4.52 20.28
N GLU A 495 30.41 -4.43 20.96
CA GLU A 495 29.14 -4.91 20.38
C GLU A 495 28.77 -4.17 19.09
N SER A 496 29.07 -2.87 19.02
CA SER A 496 28.84 -2.04 17.84
C SER A 496 29.74 -2.43 16.68
N TRP A 497 31.00 -2.74 16.99
CA TRP A 497 31.98 -3.25 16.03
C TRP A 497 31.56 -4.61 15.48
N ASP A 498 31.11 -5.52 16.35
CA ASP A 498 30.63 -6.84 15.96
C ASP A 498 29.39 -6.72 15.06
N LEU A 499 28.42 -5.87 15.41
CA LEU A 499 27.24 -5.62 14.59
C LEU A 499 27.60 -5.04 13.21
N LEU A 500 28.55 -4.09 13.17
CA LEU A 500 29.02 -3.49 11.92
C LEU A 500 29.70 -4.53 11.02
N ASN A 501 30.61 -5.33 11.57
CA ASN A 501 31.30 -6.38 10.80
C ASN A 501 30.35 -7.48 10.34
N MET A 502 29.40 -7.86 11.18
CA MET A 502 28.39 -8.85 10.81
C MET A 502 27.58 -8.39 9.59
N LYS A 503 27.30 -7.09 9.46
CA LYS A 503 26.56 -6.53 8.31
C LYS A 503 27.43 -6.35 7.06
N LEU A 504 28.72 -6.06 7.21
CA LEU A 504 29.62 -5.82 6.09
C LEU A 504 30.31 -7.08 5.55
N PHE A 505 30.64 -8.02 6.43
CA PHE A 505 31.43 -9.22 6.14
C PHE A 505 30.70 -10.48 6.65
N PRO A 506 29.56 -10.83 6.06
CA PRO A 506 28.79 -11.99 6.50
C PRO A 506 29.52 -13.29 6.13
N GLY A 507 30.05 -13.99 7.15
CA GLY A 507 30.83 -15.22 6.96
C GLY A 507 32.03 -15.40 7.90
N ASN A 508 32.22 -14.50 8.88
CA ASN A 508 33.43 -14.43 9.73
C ASN A 508 34.71 -14.09 8.97
N ASP A 509 34.59 -13.47 7.79
CA ASP A 509 35.76 -12.90 7.10
C ASP A 509 36.34 -11.76 7.95
N LEU A 510 37.66 -11.74 8.10
CA LEU A 510 38.36 -10.67 8.81
C LEU A 510 38.28 -9.38 7.99
N PRO A 511 37.97 -8.23 8.62
CA PRO A 511 37.97 -6.95 7.92
C PRO A 511 39.37 -6.65 7.36
N PRO A 512 39.48 -6.10 6.13
CA PRO A 512 40.74 -5.65 5.59
C PRO A 512 41.44 -4.68 6.56
N PRO A 513 42.73 -4.88 6.90
CA PRO A 513 43.43 -4.05 7.89
C PRO A 513 43.40 -2.56 7.57
N GLU A 514 43.36 -2.18 6.29
CA GLU A 514 43.32 -0.80 5.83
C GLU A 514 41.99 -0.08 6.12
N LEU A 515 40.93 -0.84 6.46
CA LEU A 515 39.60 -0.31 6.76
C LEU A 515 39.32 -0.23 8.27
N CYS A 516 40.10 -0.91 9.11
CA CYS A 516 39.84 -0.97 10.56
C CYS A 516 39.82 0.41 11.23
N ASP A 517 40.68 1.33 10.82
CA ASP A 517 40.69 2.71 11.34
C ASP A 517 39.41 3.48 10.97
N LEU A 518 38.89 3.26 9.75
CA LEU A 518 37.65 3.88 9.30
C LEU A 518 36.44 3.27 10.01
N GLN A 519 36.43 1.95 10.18
CA GLN A 519 35.41 1.24 10.96
C GLN A 519 35.34 1.75 12.40
N MET A 520 36.49 1.96 13.05
CA MET A 520 36.52 2.46 14.43
C MET A 520 35.97 3.88 14.53
N LYS A 521 36.22 4.72 13.51
CA LYS A 521 35.59 6.05 13.43
C LYS A 521 34.08 5.92 13.29
N ILE A 522 33.59 5.07 12.39
CA ILE A 522 32.16 4.83 12.20
C ILE A 522 31.49 4.34 13.50
N VAL A 523 32.07 3.34 14.18
CA VAL A 523 31.55 2.83 15.46
C VAL A 523 31.44 3.94 16.50
N LYS A 524 32.46 4.79 16.63
CA LYS A 524 32.43 5.94 17.55
C LYS A 524 31.34 6.96 17.15
N MET A 525 31.15 7.18 15.86
CA MET A 525 30.14 8.11 15.34
C MET A 525 28.71 7.61 15.53
N CYS A 526 28.49 6.29 15.54
CA CYS A 526 27.16 5.72 15.79
C CYS A 526 26.71 5.80 17.26
N GLN A 527 27.64 6.11 18.19
CA GLN A 527 27.36 6.21 19.64
C GLN A 527 26.60 5.00 20.22
N GLY A 528 26.82 3.81 19.67
CA GLY A 528 26.16 2.58 20.12
C GLY A 528 24.70 2.43 19.72
N LEU A 529 24.18 3.21 18.76
CA LEU A 529 22.81 3.05 18.26
C LEU A 529 22.73 2.00 17.14
N PRO A 530 22.07 0.83 17.35
CA PRO A 530 22.00 -0.25 16.36
C PRO A 530 21.48 0.19 14.99
N LEU A 531 20.41 1.00 14.95
CA LEU A 531 19.83 1.45 13.69
C LEU A 531 20.82 2.26 12.84
N THR A 532 21.55 3.19 13.46
CA THR A 532 22.57 4.00 12.74
C THR A 532 23.67 3.10 12.21
N ILE A 533 24.15 2.13 13.01
CA ILE A 533 25.19 1.18 12.59
C ILE A 533 24.73 0.40 11.36
N VAL A 534 23.51 -0.13 11.39
CA VAL A 534 22.93 -0.94 10.32
C VAL A 534 22.72 -0.12 9.04
N ILE A 535 22.25 1.13 9.15
CA ILE A 535 22.08 2.02 7.99
C ILE A 535 23.44 2.35 7.35
N LEU A 536 24.44 2.72 8.15
CA LEU A 536 25.77 3.04 7.62
C LEU A 536 26.44 1.82 7.01
N ALA A 537 26.30 0.63 7.63
CA ALA A 537 26.78 -0.62 7.07
C ALA A 537 26.15 -0.88 5.69
N GLY A 538 24.85 -0.65 5.53
CA GLY A 538 24.14 -0.82 4.27
C GLY A 538 24.60 0.12 3.15
N ILE A 539 25.03 1.34 3.49
CA ILE A 539 25.65 2.27 2.53
C ILE A 539 27.02 1.73 2.11
N LEU A 540 27.86 1.44 3.10
CA LEU A 540 29.26 1.07 2.93
C LEU A 540 29.47 -0.27 2.23
N ALA A 541 28.50 -1.19 2.32
CA ALA A 541 28.54 -2.49 1.64
C ALA A 541 28.69 -2.39 0.11
N ASN A 542 28.35 -1.24 -0.48
CA ASN A 542 28.43 -0.99 -1.92
C ASN A 542 29.52 0.02 -2.32
N GLU A 543 30.36 0.45 -1.38
CA GLU A 543 31.34 1.52 -1.58
C GLU A 543 32.78 1.00 -1.51
N ASP A 544 33.68 1.65 -2.25
CA ASP A 544 35.11 1.42 -2.16
C ASP A 544 35.74 2.21 -0.99
N GLN A 545 37.03 2.03 -0.74
CA GLN A 545 37.73 2.73 0.35
C GLN A 545 37.62 4.26 0.25
N HIS A 546 37.45 4.82 -0.94
CA HIS A 546 37.28 6.26 -1.11
C HIS A 546 35.89 6.71 -0.65
N GLY A 547 34.84 5.99 -1.04
CA GLY A 547 33.47 6.24 -0.57
C GLY A 547 33.34 6.12 0.95
N TRP A 548 34.08 5.20 1.57
CA TRP A 548 34.18 5.10 3.03
C TRP A 548 34.77 6.35 3.69
N LYS A 549 35.83 6.92 3.12
CA LYS A 549 36.46 8.16 3.64
C LYS A 549 35.54 9.35 3.48
N GLU A 550 34.91 9.50 2.32
CA GLU A 550 33.96 10.58 2.04
C GLU A 550 32.79 10.57 3.03
N LEU A 551 32.25 9.38 3.33
CA LEU A 551 31.19 9.21 4.32
C LEU A 551 31.63 9.64 5.73
N VAL A 552 32.82 9.20 6.16
CA VAL A 552 33.37 9.58 7.46
C VAL A 552 33.58 11.09 7.55
N ASP A 553 34.12 11.72 6.52
CA ASP A 553 34.38 13.15 6.49
C ASP A 553 33.07 13.96 6.47
N GLY A 554 32.07 13.55 5.68
CA GLY A 554 30.78 14.23 5.56
C GLY A 554 29.89 14.16 6.81
N LEU A 555 30.05 13.11 7.62
CA LEU A 555 29.37 12.99 8.93
C LEU A 555 30.18 13.67 10.05
N SER A 556 31.52 13.63 10.00
CA SER A 556 32.40 14.26 11.00
C SER A 556 32.29 15.79 11.01
N SER A 557 31.89 16.40 9.90
CA SER A 557 31.68 17.86 9.80
C SER A 557 30.41 18.36 10.50
N ARG A 558 29.55 17.46 11.02
CA ARG A 558 28.26 17.80 11.64
C ARG A 558 28.32 17.49 13.14
N ILE A 559 28.48 18.51 13.97
CA ILE A 559 28.44 18.36 15.44
C ILE A 559 26.97 18.23 15.84
N VAL A 560 26.52 17.03 16.22
CA VAL A 560 25.12 16.85 16.59
C VAL A 560 24.86 15.73 17.60
N SER A 561 23.74 15.85 18.32
CA SER A 561 23.21 14.87 19.28
C SER A 561 22.95 13.48 18.65
N SER A 562 22.75 12.43 19.46
CA SER A 562 22.59 11.05 18.97
C SER A 562 21.37 10.83 18.05
N THR A 563 20.28 11.55 18.26
CA THR A 563 19.08 11.50 17.40
C THR A 563 19.30 12.22 16.07
N GLU A 564 19.99 13.36 16.09
CA GLU A 564 20.32 14.11 14.88
C GLU A 564 21.37 13.38 14.01
N GLN A 565 22.24 12.57 14.62
CA GLN A 565 23.14 11.65 13.90
C GLN A 565 22.39 10.56 13.14
N CYS A 566 21.34 9.96 13.72
CA CYS A 566 20.52 8.97 13.02
C CYS A 566 19.81 9.60 11.82
N SER A 567 19.20 10.78 11.99
CA SER A 567 18.57 11.52 10.88
C SER A 567 19.58 11.90 9.80
N ALA A 568 20.80 12.29 10.17
CA ALA A 568 21.86 12.57 9.22
C ALA A 568 22.31 11.32 8.46
N ALA A 569 22.39 10.16 9.11
CA ALA A 569 22.70 8.88 8.48
C ALA A 569 21.60 8.46 7.47
N ILE A 570 20.32 8.65 7.82
CA ILE A 570 19.20 8.39 6.91
C ILE A 570 19.25 9.32 5.69
N GLU A 571 19.44 10.62 5.89
CA GLU A 571 19.54 11.60 4.79
C GLU A 571 20.75 11.30 3.88
N LEU A 572 21.88 10.87 4.46
CA LEU A 572 23.05 10.45 3.69
C LEU A 572 22.75 9.17 2.89
N SER A 573 22.15 8.15 3.52
CA SER A 573 21.70 6.93 2.83
C SER A 573 20.80 7.26 1.64
N TYR A 574 19.82 8.15 1.83
CA TYR A 574 18.94 8.60 0.77
C TYR A 574 19.67 9.32 -0.37
N LYS A 575 20.66 10.17 -0.06
CA LYS A 575 21.46 10.86 -1.09
C LYS A 575 22.31 9.89 -1.90
N ASN A 576 22.87 8.87 -1.26
CA ASN A 576 23.67 7.83 -1.90
C ASN A 576 22.83 6.77 -2.64
N LEU A 577 21.49 6.80 -2.54
CA LEU A 577 20.66 5.90 -3.34
C LEU A 577 20.71 6.27 -4.83
N PRO A 578 20.81 5.28 -5.73
CA PRO A 578 20.50 5.46 -7.14
C PRO A 578 19.13 6.12 -7.36
N ASP A 579 19.03 7.06 -8.31
CA ASP A 579 17.81 7.85 -8.49
C ASP A 579 16.57 7.01 -8.84
N ASN A 580 16.76 5.85 -9.45
CA ASN A 580 15.69 4.89 -9.74
C ASN A 580 15.13 4.18 -8.48
N LEU A 581 15.89 4.11 -7.38
CA LEU A 581 15.44 3.52 -6.11
C LEU A 581 14.73 4.53 -5.20
N LYS A 582 15.05 5.82 -5.33
CA LYS A 582 14.45 6.88 -4.51
C LYS A 582 12.91 6.89 -4.55
N PRO A 583 12.23 6.81 -5.72
CA PRO A 583 10.77 6.69 -5.78
C PRO A 583 10.25 5.47 -5.03
N CYS A 584 10.88 4.30 -5.20
CA CYS A 584 10.49 3.06 -4.53
C CYS A 584 10.62 3.16 -3.00
N PHE A 585 11.69 3.77 -2.51
CA PHE A 585 11.90 4.01 -1.08
C PHE A 585 10.88 5.02 -0.51
N LEU A 586 10.75 6.20 -1.12
CA LEU A 586 9.78 7.20 -0.65
C LEU A 586 8.34 6.69 -0.67
N TYR A 587 8.01 5.77 -1.58
CA TYR A 587 6.66 5.19 -1.68
C TYR A 587 6.22 4.42 -0.43
N PHE A 588 7.14 3.99 0.44
CA PHE A 588 6.76 3.42 1.74
C PHE A 588 6.01 4.44 2.63
N GLY A 589 6.26 5.74 2.46
CA GLY A 589 5.51 6.81 3.13
C GLY A 589 4.04 6.91 2.70
N ALA A 590 3.61 6.19 1.66
CA ALA A 590 2.21 6.13 1.23
C ALA A 590 1.32 5.30 2.16
N PHE A 591 1.90 4.43 2.99
CA PHE A 591 1.18 3.50 3.83
C PHE A 591 1.26 3.88 5.31
N PRO A 592 0.41 3.31 6.19
CA PRO A 592 0.55 3.49 7.63
C PRO A 592 1.90 2.95 8.15
N GLU A 593 2.35 3.54 9.24
CA GLU A 593 3.53 3.10 9.99
C GLU A 593 3.38 1.64 10.46
N ASP A 594 4.51 0.94 10.58
CA ASP A 594 4.64 -0.48 10.98
C ASP A 594 3.82 -1.50 10.19
N HIS A 595 3.17 -1.08 9.10
CA HIS A 595 2.35 -1.97 8.31
C HIS A 595 3.22 -2.95 7.52
N GLU A 596 2.97 -4.25 7.68
CA GLU A 596 3.58 -5.25 6.84
C GLU A 596 3.02 -5.20 5.41
N HIS A 597 3.91 -5.01 4.43
CA HIS A 597 3.56 -4.98 3.03
C HIS A 597 3.90 -6.29 2.35
N SER A 598 2.94 -6.87 1.63
CA SER A 598 3.25 -7.98 0.72
C SER A 598 4.16 -7.49 -0.40
N SER A 599 5.27 -8.20 -0.65
CA SER A 599 6.21 -7.85 -1.72
C SER A 599 5.53 -7.84 -3.09
N GLU A 600 4.63 -8.79 -3.35
CA GLU A 600 3.85 -8.84 -4.60
C GLU A 600 3.02 -7.56 -4.80
N LYS A 601 2.36 -7.07 -3.73
CA LYS A 601 1.56 -5.84 -3.81
C LYS A 601 2.44 -4.62 -4.12
N LEU A 602 3.59 -4.49 -3.45
CA LEU A 602 4.52 -3.37 -3.69
C LEU A 602 5.05 -3.38 -5.12
N ILE A 603 5.44 -4.56 -5.63
CA ILE A 603 5.92 -4.73 -7.00
C ILE A 603 4.86 -4.30 -8.02
N TRP A 604 3.59 -4.69 -7.84
CA TRP A 604 2.51 -4.27 -8.75
C TRP A 604 2.23 -2.77 -8.67
N LEU A 605 2.29 -2.18 -7.48
CA LEU A 605 2.13 -0.74 -7.32
C LEU A 605 3.28 0.01 -8.02
N TRP A 606 4.53 -0.37 -7.80
CA TRP A 606 5.68 0.26 -8.47
C TRP A 606 5.64 0.10 -10.00
N GLY A 607 5.15 -1.04 -10.51
CA GLY A 607 4.88 -1.24 -11.93
C GLY A 607 3.81 -0.29 -12.46
N ALA A 608 2.67 -0.20 -11.77
CA ALA A 608 1.55 0.67 -12.16
C ALA A 608 1.88 2.17 -12.06
N GLU A 609 2.74 2.56 -11.12
CA GLU A 609 3.31 3.91 -11.00
C GLU A 609 4.36 4.22 -12.09
N ALA A 610 4.83 3.19 -12.80
CA ALA A 610 5.91 3.23 -13.79
C ALA A 610 7.27 3.66 -13.19
N PHE A 611 7.58 3.22 -11.97
CA PHE A 611 8.92 3.35 -11.38
C PHE A 611 9.94 2.42 -12.03
N THR A 612 9.45 1.33 -12.62
CA THR A 612 10.26 0.26 -13.19
C THR A 612 9.92 0.10 -14.66
N GLN A 613 10.96 -0.14 -15.48
CA GLN A 613 10.82 -0.31 -16.92
C GLN A 613 11.19 -1.74 -17.32
N LYS A 614 10.48 -2.26 -18.32
CA LYS A 614 10.86 -3.50 -18.98
C LYS A 614 12.19 -3.29 -19.70
N THR A 615 13.16 -4.15 -19.43
CA THR A 615 14.43 -4.18 -20.16
C THR A 615 14.38 -5.28 -21.22
N GLN A 616 15.41 -5.40 -22.06
CA GLN A 616 15.48 -6.44 -23.08
C GLN A 616 15.36 -7.87 -22.49
N PHE A 617 15.78 -8.06 -21.23
CA PHE A 617 15.88 -9.38 -20.61
C PHE A 617 14.98 -9.57 -19.38
N LYS A 618 14.44 -8.51 -18.79
CA LYS A 618 13.64 -8.56 -17.55
C LYS A 618 12.31 -7.83 -17.69
N SER A 619 11.25 -8.38 -17.11
CA SER A 619 9.96 -7.68 -17.00
C SER A 619 10.06 -6.52 -15.99
N ALA A 620 9.11 -5.59 -16.03
CA ALA A 620 9.06 -4.50 -15.05
C ALA A 620 8.93 -5.03 -13.61
N GLU A 621 8.22 -6.15 -13.41
CA GLU A 621 8.11 -6.81 -12.10
C GLU A 621 9.43 -7.41 -11.61
N ASP A 622 10.24 -7.96 -12.52
CA ASP A 622 11.55 -8.50 -12.16
C ASP A 622 12.50 -7.37 -11.74
N VAL A 623 12.49 -6.26 -12.48
CA VAL A 623 13.25 -5.05 -12.11
C VAL A 623 12.75 -4.47 -10.78
N ALA A 624 11.44 -4.47 -10.54
CA ALA A 624 10.87 -4.05 -9.25
C ALA A 624 11.30 -4.95 -8.09
N ASN A 625 11.38 -6.25 -8.33
CA ASN A 625 11.89 -7.20 -7.35
C ASN A 625 13.38 -6.97 -7.06
N ASP A 626 14.19 -6.71 -8.10
CA ASP A 626 15.61 -6.35 -7.92
C ASP A 626 15.76 -5.07 -7.09
N PHE A 627 14.94 -4.05 -7.35
CA PHE A 627 14.94 -2.80 -6.56
C PHE A 627 14.56 -3.04 -5.10
N LEU A 628 13.55 -3.89 -4.84
CA LEU A 628 13.20 -4.26 -3.46
C LEU A 628 14.35 -4.97 -2.76
N MET A 629 15.03 -5.90 -3.45
CA MET A 629 16.17 -6.62 -2.90
C MET A 629 17.36 -5.69 -2.62
N ASP A 630 17.63 -4.71 -3.49
CA ASP A 630 18.68 -3.70 -3.29
C ASP A 630 18.38 -2.84 -2.04
N LEU A 631 17.13 -2.37 -1.89
CA LEU A 631 16.71 -1.64 -0.67
C LEU A 631 16.86 -2.49 0.62
N ILE A 632 16.65 -3.80 0.54
CA ILE A 632 16.86 -4.72 1.65
C ILE A 632 18.35 -4.90 1.95
N HIS A 633 19.20 -5.09 0.93
CA HIS A 633 20.65 -5.21 1.10
C HIS A 633 21.26 -3.92 1.68
N ARG A 634 20.70 -2.76 1.34
CA ARG A 634 21.06 -1.45 1.93
C ARG A 634 20.48 -1.23 3.33
N SER A 635 19.79 -2.22 3.90
CA SER A 635 19.16 -2.18 5.23
C SER A 635 18.13 -1.07 5.43
N LEU A 636 17.57 -0.52 4.34
CA LEU A 636 16.48 0.45 4.38
C LEU A 636 15.11 -0.22 4.48
N VAL A 637 15.02 -1.51 4.12
CA VAL A 637 13.80 -2.32 4.17
C VAL A 637 14.07 -3.61 4.95
N ILE A 638 13.18 -3.93 5.88
CA ILE A 638 13.25 -5.11 6.74
C ILE A 638 12.33 -6.21 6.17
N VAL A 639 12.83 -7.43 6.04
CA VAL A 639 12.00 -8.59 5.69
C VAL A 639 11.26 -9.04 6.94
N SER A 640 9.93 -8.93 6.92
CA SER A 640 9.08 -9.38 8.02
C SER A 640 8.66 -10.83 7.88
N LYS A 641 8.48 -11.31 6.64
CA LYS A 641 8.10 -12.71 6.36
C LYS A 641 8.82 -13.23 5.14
N GLN A 642 9.32 -14.46 5.22
CA GLN A 642 9.91 -15.17 4.09
C GLN A 642 8.88 -16.03 3.34
N ARG A 643 9.14 -16.31 2.06
CA ARG A 643 8.36 -17.27 1.27
C ARG A 643 8.79 -18.71 1.60
N SER A 644 7.98 -19.69 1.19
CA SER A 644 8.26 -21.12 1.42
C SER A 644 9.54 -21.65 0.76
N ILE A 645 10.13 -20.93 -0.20
CA ILE A 645 11.36 -21.32 -0.94
C ILE A 645 12.49 -20.29 -0.76
N GLY A 646 12.45 -19.53 0.33
CA GLY A 646 13.28 -18.35 0.50
C GLY A 646 12.77 -17.13 -0.31
N GLY A 647 13.42 -16.00 -0.11
CA GLY A 647 12.98 -14.70 -0.65
C GLY A 647 11.84 -14.06 0.14
N VAL A 648 11.48 -12.84 -0.25
CA VAL A 648 10.67 -11.91 0.56
C VAL A 648 9.18 -12.13 0.29
N LYS A 649 8.41 -12.52 1.32
CA LYS A 649 6.93 -12.60 1.25
C LYS A 649 6.29 -11.29 1.68
N ALA A 650 6.78 -10.72 2.78
CA ALA A 650 6.39 -9.42 3.27
C ALA A 650 7.60 -8.67 3.82
N CYS A 651 7.54 -7.35 3.76
CA CYS A 651 8.55 -6.45 4.25
C CYS A 651 7.91 -5.23 4.91
N ARG A 652 8.70 -4.49 5.68
CA ARG A 652 8.33 -3.23 6.32
C ARG A 652 9.55 -2.30 6.35
N VAL A 653 9.33 -1.02 6.63
CA VAL A 653 10.40 -0.07 6.95
C VAL A 653 10.37 0.23 8.44
N HIS A 654 11.51 0.60 9.01
CA HIS A 654 11.60 1.07 10.40
C HIS A 654 10.85 2.41 10.54
N ASP A 655 10.25 2.70 11.70
CA ASP A 655 9.46 3.92 11.97
C ASP A 655 10.15 5.24 11.55
N LEU A 656 11.42 5.45 11.90
CA LEU A 656 12.22 6.63 11.55
C LEU A 656 12.48 6.74 10.04
N LEU A 657 12.63 5.59 9.36
CA LEU A 657 12.74 5.56 7.90
C LEU A 657 11.39 5.86 7.24
N HIS A 658 10.28 5.42 7.85
CA HIS A 658 8.93 5.76 7.41
C HIS A 658 8.66 7.27 7.55
N GLU A 659 8.94 7.85 8.71
CA GLU A 659 8.79 9.29 8.97
C GLU A 659 9.66 10.13 8.01
N PHE A 660 10.88 9.67 7.74
CA PHE A 660 11.73 10.24 6.71
C PHE A 660 11.06 10.19 5.33
N CYS A 661 10.53 9.04 4.90
CA CYS A 661 9.84 8.90 3.62
C CYS A 661 8.62 9.82 3.50
N VAL A 662 7.84 9.97 4.58
CA VAL A 662 6.67 10.86 4.62
C VAL A 662 7.10 12.32 4.50
N THR A 663 8.10 12.73 5.28
CA THR A 663 8.59 14.11 5.31
C THR A 663 9.26 14.48 3.99
N LYS A 664 10.21 13.65 3.53
CA LYS A 664 10.93 13.85 2.27
C LYS A 664 10.00 13.78 1.06
N GLY A 665 9.03 12.87 1.07
CA GLY A 665 8.02 12.75 0.03
C GLY A 665 7.15 14.00 -0.10
N LYS A 666 6.83 14.66 1.02
CA LYS A 666 6.12 15.95 1.03
C LYS A 666 7.01 17.11 0.58
N GLU A 667 8.24 17.18 1.08
CA GLU A 667 9.24 18.21 0.71
C GLU A 667 9.51 18.21 -0.81
N GLU A 668 9.62 17.02 -1.41
CA GLU A 668 9.89 16.84 -2.84
C GLU A 668 8.60 16.75 -3.69
N ASN A 669 7.44 17.06 -3.11
CA ASN A 669 6.11 17.01 -3.75
C ASN A 669 5.85 15.66 -4.48
N PHE A 670 6.45 14.58 -3.99
CA PHE A 670 6.37 13.24 -4.58
C PHE A 670 5.09 12.51 -4.17
N LEU A 671 4.73 12.61 -2.89
CA LEU A 671 3.48 12.11 -2.32
C LEU A 671 3.05 12.95 -1.14
N GLN A 672 1.78 12.85 -0.77
CA GLN A 672 1.27 13.46 0.46
C GLN A 672 0.35 12.51 1.21
N LEU A 673 0.72 12.23 2.46
CA LEU A 673 -0.09 11.48 3.41
C LEU A 673 -0.98 12.45 4.20
N VAL A 674 -2.27 12.10 4.31
CA VAL A 674 -3.28 12.86 5.06
C VAL A 674 -3.91 11.96 6.11
N ARG A 675 -3.88 12.37 7.37
CA ARG A 675 -4.29 11.55 8.52
C ARG A 675 -5.56 12.10 9.19
N GLY A 676 -6.53 11.22 9.44
CA GLY A 676 -7.74 11.56 10.21
C GLY A 676 -8.69 12.51 9.49
N TYR A 677 -9.79 12.90 10.17
CA TYR A 677 -10.83 13.74 9.56
C TYR A 677 -10.38 15.19 9.36
N ASP A 678 -9.69 15.77 10.35
CA ASP A 678 -9.37 17.19 10.36
C ASP A 678 -8.35 17.57 9.28
N GLU A 679 -7.31 16.75 9.08
CA GLU A 679 -6.36 16.99 7.99
C GLU A 679 -7.03 16.81 6.63
N ILE A 680 -7.88 15.80 6.45
CA ILE A 680 -8.63 15.57 5.20
C ILE A 680 -9.53 16.76 4.87
N TYR A 681 -10.26 17.26 5.85
CA TYR A 681 -11.19 18.37 5.65
C TYR A 681 -10.44 19.67 5.31
N THR A 682 -9.28 19.87 5.95
CA THR A 682 -8.46 21.07 5.75
C THR A 682 -7.43 20.94 4.62
N PHE A 683 -7.35 19.76 4.00
CA PHE A 683 -6.35 19.40 3.00
C PHE A 683 -6.35 20.35 1.80
N ARG A 684 -5.17 20.89 1.52
CA ARG A 684 -4.91 21.66 0.30
C ARG A 684 -4.07 20.79 -0.62
N VAL A 685 -4.61 20.52 -1.80
CA VAL A 685 -3.91 19.77 -2.84
C VAL A 685 -2.81 20.68 -3.40
N PRO A 686 -1.52 20.32 -3.22
CA PRO A 686 -0.42 21.04 -3.86
C PRO A 686 -0.55 20.98 -5.39
N ARG A 687 0.01 21.99 -6.06
CA ARG A 687 0.13 21.94 -7.52
C ARG A 687 0.97 20.74 -7.92
N ASN A 688 0.57 20.07 -9.01
CA ASN A 688 1.25 18.91 -9.55
C ASN A 688 1.36 17.71 -8.59
N LEU A 689 0.60 17.67 -7.50
CA LEU A 689 0.55 16.51 -6.62
C LEU A 689 0.08 15.30 -7.45
N ARG A 690 0.94 14.27 -7.52
CA ARG A 690 0.64 13.05 -8.27
C ARG A 690 0.09 11.93 -7.40
N ARG A 691 0.45 11.88 -6.11
CA ARG A 691 0.13 10.77 -5.22
C ARG A 691 -0.50 11.28 -3.95
N LEU A 692 -1.77 10.93 -3.75
CA LEU A 692 -2.51 11.25 -2.54
C LEU A 692 -2.76 9.98 -1.74
N CYS A 693 -2.28 9.99 -0.50
CA CYS A 693 -2.40 8.87 0.43
C CYS A 693 -3.26 9.32 1.61
N ILE A 694 -4.30 8.57 1.91
CA ILE A 694 -5.30 8.94 2.90
C ILE A 694 -5.35 7.84 3.94
N ASN A 695 -4.99 8.19 5.17
CA ASN A 695 -5.11 7.32 6.33
C ASN A 695 -6.25 7.82 7.22
N SER A 696 -7.45 7.29 7.02
CA SER A 696 -8.62 7.71 7.79
C SER A 696 -9.71 6.65 7.84
N ASN A 697 -10.70 6.91 8.69
CA ASN A 697 -11.95 6.16 8.63
C ASN A 697 -12.58 6.31 7.22
N PRO A 698 -13.03 5.22 6.58
CA PRO A 698 -13.71 5.29 5.29
C PRO A 698 -14.86 6.29 5.25
N GLU A 699 -15.61 6.48 6.34
CA GLU A 699 -16.69 7.47 6.41
C GLU A 699 -16.17 8.92 6.27
N HIS A 700 -14.99 9.21 6.84
CA HIS A 700 -14.34 10.51 6.73
C HIS A 700 -13.92 10.80 5.30
N PHE A 701 -13.31 9.81 4.63
CA PHE A 701 -12.97 9.92 3.22
C PHE A 701 -14.22 10.09 2.34
N CYS A 702 -15.30 9.34 2.58
CA CYS A 702 -16.50 9.43 1.76
C CYS A 702 -17.24 10.77 1.94
N LYS A 703 -17.18 11.35 3.16
CA LYS A 703 -17.67 12.70 3.44
C LYS A 703 -16.71 13.79 2.99
N SER A 704 -15.46 13.43 2.71
CA SER A 704 -14.47 14.37 2.24
C SER A 704 -14.87 14.87 0.86
N ARG A 705 -14.84 16.19 0.69
CA ARG A 705 -15.04 16.83 -0.62
C ARG A 705 -13.69 17.05 -1.29
N LEU A 706 -12.86 16.00 -1.28
CA LEU A 706 -11.53 16.03 -1.88
C LEU A 706 -11.68 16.17 -3.39
N PHE A 707 -11.04 17.18 -3.94
CA PHE A 707 -10.99 17.42 -5.37
C PHE A 707 -9.54 17.51 -5.81
N ALA A 708 -9.00 16.46 -6.40
CA ALA A 708 -7.61 16.46 -6.86
C ALA A 708 -7.53 15.82 -8.24
N PRO A 709 -8.08 16.46 -9.28
CA PRO A 709 -8.24 15.85 -10.60
C PRO A 709 -6.91 15.52 -11.28
N THR A 710 -5.81 16.12 -10.80
CA THR A 710 -4.45 15.96 -11.31
C THR A 710 -3.71 14.75 -10.73
N ILE A 711 -4.26 14.06 -9.73
CA ILE A 711 -3.56 12.93 -9.10
C ILE A 711 -3.57 11.71 -10.02
N HIS A 712 -2.47 10.98 -10.01
CA HIS A 712 -2.29 9.72 -10.72
C HIS A 712 -2.42 8.51 -9.78
N SER A 713 -2.32 8.73 -8.47
CA SER A 713 -2.41 7.68 -7.46
C SER A 713 -3.28 8.13 -6.29
N LEU A 714 -4.22 7.28 -5.91
CA LEU A 714 -5.06 7.44 -4.73
C LEU A 714 -5.03 6.15 -3.90
N ILE A 715 -4.43 6.24 -2.71
CA ILE A 715 -4.30 5.12 -1.79
C ILE A 715 -5.07 5.44 -0.53
N HIS A 716 -6.05 4.59 -0.19
CA HIS A 716 -6.76 4.67 1.07
C HIS A 716 -6.35 3.54 2.01
N SER A 717 -5.83 3.93 3.16
CA SER A 717 -5.55 3.06 4.29
C SER A 717 -6.51 3.39 5.43
N ASP A 718 -7.03 2.37 6.11
CA ASP A 718 -7.82 2.52 7.33
C ASP A 718 -6.92 2.11 8.50
N GLY A 719 -6.91 2.90 9.57
CA GLY A 719 -6.28 2.56 10.86
C GLY A 719 -6.94 1.35 11.54
N GLY A 720 -8.05 0.82 11.00
CA GLY A 720 -8.63 -0.43 11.48
C GLY A 720 -9.54 -1.21 10.55
N LYS A 721 -10.19 -2.24 11.12
CA LYS A 721 -11.05 -3.19 10.38
C LYS A 721 -12.56 -2.92 10.55
N ARG A 722 -12.95 -1.82 11.21
CA ARG A 722 -14.32 -1.59 11.74
C ARG A 722 -15.40 -1.43 10.64
N HIS A 723 -15.04 -1.01 9.43
CA HIS A 723 -16.02 -0.61 8.41
C HIS A 723 -16.10 -1.50 7.18
N ARG A 724 -15.49 -2.69 7.20
CA ARG A 724 -15.51 -3.61 6.03
C ARG A 724 -16.91 -4.10 5.64
N HIS A 725 -17.91 -3.96 6.52
CA HIS A 725 -19.28 -4.41 6.28
C HIS A 725 -20.24 -3.32 5.79
N ARG A 726 -19.90 -2.04 5.95
CA ARG A 726 -20.77 -0.91 5.58
C ARG A 726 -20.39 -0.43 4.19
N GLY A 727 -21.31 -0.56 3.24
CA GLY A 727 -21.13 0.02 1.90
C GLY A 727 -21.15 1.56 1.97
N PHE A 728 -20.26 2.18 1.21
CA PHE A 728 -20.19 3.63 1.03
C PHE A 728 -20.40 3.99 -0.44
N GLU A 729 -21.22 5.01 -0.67
CA GLU A 729 -21.44 5.53 -2.01
C GLU A 729 -20.34 6.55 -2.36
N ILE A 730 -19.40 6.11 -3.20
CA ILE A 730 -18.23 6.90 -3.65
C ILE A 730 -18.20 7.08 -5.18
N SER A 731 -19.31 6.85 -5.86
CA SER A 731 -19.45 7.01 -7.32
C SER A 731 -18.99 8.39 -7.81
N SER A 732 -19.36 9.44 -7.10
CA SER A 732 -19.02 10.83 -7.45
C SER A 732 -17.51 11.13 -7.43
N ILE A 733 -16.75 10.42 -6.58
CA ILE A 733 -15.29 10.56 -6.45
C ILE A 733 -14.61 10.15 -7.76
N PHE A 734 -15.06 9.08 -8.42
CA PHE A 734 -14.44 8.60 -9.67
C PHE A 734 -14.61 9.57 -10.84
N GLY A 735 -15.65 10.41 -10.83
CA GLY A 735 -15.82 11.47 -11.83
C GLY A 735 -14.78 12.59 -11.75
N ILE A 736 -14.03 12.68 -10.65
CA ILE A 736 -13.03 13.72 -10.38
C ILE A 736 -11.64 13.24 -10.75
N PHE A 737 -11.31 12.01 -10.39
CA PHE A 737 -9.95 11.47 -10.45
C PHE A 737 -9.62 10.78 -11.78
N LYS A 738 -9.97 11.45 -12.88
CA LYS A 738 -9.93 10.88 -14.24
C LYS A 738 -8.53 10.46 -14.71
N LEU A 739 -7.46 11.06 -14.16
CA LEU A 739 -6.07 10.75 -14.50
C LEU A 739 -5.45 9.62 -13.68
N VAL A 740 -6.22 9.01 -12.76
CA VAL A 740 -5.69 7.98 -11.86
C VAL A 740 -5.27 6.72 -12.61
N ARG A 741 -4.05 6.28 -12.29
CA ARG A 741 -3.42 5.02 -12.72
C ARG A 741 -3.43 3.98 -11.61
N VAL A 742 -3.31 4.42 -10.35
CA VAL A 742 -3.31 3.55 -9.17
C VAL A 742 -4.47 3.92 -8.25
N LEU A 743 -5.42 3.01 -8.09
CA LEU A 743 -6.55 3.16 -7.19
C LEU A 743 -6.59 2.01 -6.19
N GLU A 744 -6.12 2.28 -4.97
CA GLU A 744 -6.06 1.30 -3.88
C GLU A 744 -7.08 1.66 -2.79
N LEU A 745 -8.31 1.17 -2.95
CA LEU A 745 -9.44 1.36 -2.05
C LEU A 745 -9.86 0.05 -1.38
N SER A 746 -8.95 -0.90 -1.21
CA SER A 746 -9.29 -2.23 -0.67
C SER A 746 -9.69 -2.24 0.82
N ASN A 747 -9.71 -1.06 1.47
CA ASN A 747 -10.24 -0.86 2.81
C ASN A 747 -11.61 -0.12 2.82
N ILE A 748 -12.09 0.33 1.66
CA ILE A 748 -13.40 1.00 1.51
C ILE A 748 -14.36 0.04 0.84
N ASN A 749 -15.43 -0.32 1.55
CA ASN A 749 -16.49 -1.13 0.94
C ASN A 749 -17.35 -0.25 0.03
N VAL A 750 -17.27 -0.46 -1.28
CA VAL A 750 -17.97 0.32 -2.31
C VAL A 750 -19.42 -0.11 -2.50
N GLY A 751 -19.92 -1.05 -1.69
CA GLY A 751 -21.29 -1.55 -1.72
C GLY A 751 -21.43 -2.91 -2.40
N THR A 752 -22.65 -3.17 -2.89
CA THR A 752 -23.06 -4.44 -3.52
C THR A 752 -23.10 -4.36 -5.05
N THR A 753 -22.80 -3.21 -5.64
CA THR A 753 -22.79 -2.99 -7.09
C THR A 753 -21.44 -2.41 -7.51
N PHE A 754 -21.00 -2.73 -8.73
CA PHE A 754 -19.79 -2.12 -9.28
C PHE A 754 -20.06 -0.65 -9.59
N PRO A 755 -19.26 0.30 -9.07
CA PRO A 755 -19.45 1.71 -9.40
C PRO A 755 -19.27 1.92 -10.90
N ARG A 756 -20.33 2.37 -11.59
CA ARG A 756 -20.30 2.55 -13.05
C ARG A 756 -19.26 3.58 -13.47
N GLU A 757 -19.09 4.63 -12.68
CA GLU A 757 -18.17 5.73 -12.94
C GLU A 757 -16.70 5.31 -12.97
N LEU A 758 -16.34 4.12 -12.46
CA LEU A 758 -14.98 3.57 -12.61
C LEU A 758 -14.63 3.36 -14.08
N GLU A 759 -15.60 3.13 -14.96
CA GLU A 759 -15.38 2.96 -16.40
C GLU A 759 -14.82 4.23 -17.08
N LEU A 760 -14.88 5.38 -16.41
CA LEU A 760 -14.32 6.65 -16.86
C LEU A 760 -12.81 6.77 -16.62
N LEU A 761 -12.24 5.89 -15.78
CA LEU A 761 -10.83 5.91 -15.40
C LEU A 761 -9.97 5.17 -16.42
N VAL A 762 -9.99 5.61 -17.68
CA VAL A 762 -9.33 4.90 -18.80
C VAL A 762 -7.80 4.82 -18.68
N ARG A 763 -7.19 5.62 -17.79
CA ARG A 763 -5.74 5.60 -17.47
C ARG A 763 -5.38 4.56 -16.40
N LEU A 764 -6.37 3.88 -15.81
CA LEU A 764 -6.16 3.00 -14.68
C LEU A 764 -5.34 1.77 -15.05
N ARG A 765 -4.30 1.49 -14.26
CA ARG A 765 -3.40 0.33 -14.37
C ARG A 765 -3.52 -0.61 -13.19
N TYR A 766 -3.82 -0.08 -12.01
CA TYR A 766 -4.03 -0.86 -10.79
C TYR A 766 -5.36 -0.48 -10.15
N LEU A 767 -6.24 -1.47 -9.98
CA LEU A 767 -7.52 -1.34 -9.28
C LEU A 767 -7.58 -2.35 -8.13
N ALA A 768 -7.66 -1.86 -6.91
CA ALA A 768 -8.00 -2.68 -5.75
C ALA A 768 -9.19 -2.09 -5.00
N ILE A 769 -10.28 -2.85 -4.88
CA ILE A 769 -11.52 -2.41 -4.23
C ILE A 769 -12.02 -3.47 -3.27
N LEU A 770 -12.79 -3.04 -2.27
CA LEU A 770 -13.57 -3.91 -1.42
C LEU A 770 -15.06 -3.77 -1.79
N GLY A 771 -15.75 -4.87 -2.07
CA GLY A 771 -17.17 -4.87 -2.40
C GLY A 771 -17.82 -6.24 -2.20
N ASN A 772 -19.11 -6.24 -1.90
CA ASN A 772 -19.93 -7.45 -1.74
C ASN A 772 -20.87 -7.62 -2.94
N MET A 773 -20.29 -7.54 -4.13
CA MET A 773 -21.00 -7.56 -5.40
C MET A 773 -21.12 -8.96 -5.98
N ASP A 774 -22.23 -9.23 -6.65
CA ASP A 774 -22.47 -10.54 -7.27
C ASP A 774 -21.86 -10.63 -8.69
N SER A 775 -21.60 -9.49 -9.34
CA SER A 775 -21.03 -9.46 -10.70
C SER A 775 -20.19 -8.21 -10.98
N ILE A 776 -19.27 -8.35 -11.94
CA ILE A 776 -18.51 -7.26 -12.56
C ILE A 776 -19.19 -6.90 -13.90
N PRO A 777 -19.45 -5.62 -14.18
CA PRO A 777 -20.14 -5.20 -15.40
C PRO A 777 -19.25 -5.31 -16.64
N SER A 778 -19.88 -5.46 -17.81
CA SER A 778 -19.16 -5.55 -19.09
C SER A 778 -18.34 -4.32 -19.44
N SER A 779 -18.67 -3.16 -18.87
CA SER A 779 -17.92 -1.92 -19.06
C SER A 779 -16.52 -1.92 -18.46
N ILE A 780 -16.14 -2.97 -17.70
CA ILE A 780 -14.74 -3.18 -17.29
C ILE A 780 -13.77 -3.16 -18.49
N ALA A 781 -14.23 -3.56 -19.68
CA ALA A 781 -13.44 -3.52 -20.92
C ALA A 781 -13.05 -2.11 -21.38
N ASN A 782 -13.64 -1.04 -20.83
CA ASN A 782 -13.20 0.33 -21.08
C ASN A 782 -11.82 0.61 -20.44
N LEU A 783 -11.41 -0.19 -19.47
CA LEU A 783 -10.15 -0.05 -18.74
C LEU A 783 -9.01 -0.81 -19.44
N LEU A 784 -8.76 -0.50 -20.72
CA LEU A 784 -7.80 -1.22 -21.56
C LEU A 784 -6.35 -1.20 -21.03
N ASN A 785 -6.01 -0.22 -20.20
CA ASN A 785 -4.69 -0.09 -19.55
C ASN A 785 -4.57 -0.88 -18.25
N LEU A 786 -5.63 -1.57 -17.80
CA LEU A 786 -5.65 -2.25 -16.51
C LEU A 786 -4.70 -3.45 -16.51
N GLU A 787 -3.67 -3.39 -15.66
CA GLU A 787 -2.67 -4.43 -15.47
C GLU A 787 -2.99 -5.31 -14.26
N THR A 788 -3.55 -4.72 -13.19
CA THR A 788 -3.88 -5.42 -11.95
C THR A 788 -5.29 -5.11 -11.49
N PHE A 789 -6.09 -6.17 -11.28
CA PHE A 789 -7.40 -6.08 -10.66
C PHE A 789 -7.48 -6.97 -9.42
N VAL A 790 -7.72 -6.35 -8.25
CA VAL A 790 -7.88 -7.01 -6.96
C VAL A 790 -9.25 -6.69 -6.37
N LEU A 791 -10.11 -7.70 -6.24
CA LEU A 791 -11.38 -7.59 -5.54
C LEU A 791 -11.26 -8.22 -4.15
N LYS A 792 -11.47 -7.44 -3.10
CA LYS A 792 -11.72 -7.97 -1.75
C LYS A 792 -13.23 -8.13 -1.55
N THR A 793 -13.67 -9.25 -1.01
CA THR A 793 -15.09 -9.52 -0.76
C THR A 793 -15.29 -10.40 0.48
N VAL A 794 -16.55 -10.56 0.90
CA VAL A 794 -16.97 -11.44 1.99
C VAL A 794 -17.65 -12.68 1.41
N GLY A 795 -16.87 -13.75 1.20
CA GLY A 795 -17.36 -15.13 1.08
C GLY A 795 -18.35 -15.45 -0.05
N ARG A 796 -18.49 -14.62 -1.08
CA ARG A 796 -19.40 -14.88 -2.21
C ARG A 796 -18.66 -15.04 -3.54
N PRO A 797 -19.14 -15.94 -4.42
CA PRO A 797 -18.70 -15.96 -5.81
C PRO A 797 -19.10 -14.68 -6.54
N VAL A 798 -18.28 -14.24 -7.49
CA VAL A 798 -18.48 -13.02 -8.28
C VAL A 798 -18.41 -13.37 -9.76
N LEU A 799 -19.46 -13.06 -10.52
CA LEU A 799 -19.52 -13.31 -11.96
C LEU A 799 -18.65 -12.30 -12.72
N LEU A 800 -17.73 -12.78 -13.54
CA LEU A 800 -16.99 -11.97 -14.51
C LEU A 800 -17.77 -11.84 -15.83
N PRO A 801 -17.65 -10.71 -16.55
CA PRO A 801 -18.28 -10.52 -17.85
C PRO A 801 -17.42 -11.12 -18.97
N ASP A 802 -18.03 -11.47 -20.11
CA ASP A 802 -17.29 -11.95 -21.32
C ASP A 802 -16.23 -10.95 -21.79
N THR A 803 -16.48 -9.67 -21.55
CA THR A 803 -15.59 -8.59 -21.97
C THR A 803 -14.28 -8.54 -21.16
N ILE A 804 -14.13 -9.32 -20.08
CA ILE A 804 -12.88 -9.41 -19.31
C ILE A 804 -11.70 -9.86 -20.20
N TRP A 805 -11.98 -10.71 -21.20
CA TRP A 805 -10.99 -11.23 -22.14
C TRP A 805 -10.44 -10.16 -23.09
N ASN A 806 -11.07 -8.98 -23.15
CA ASN A 806 -10.61 -7.86 -23.97
C ASN A 806 -9.49 -7.05 -23.30
N LEU A 807 -9.23 -7.26 -22.00
CA LEU A 807 -8.21 -6.54 -21.23
C LEU A 807 -6.81 -7.13 -21.47
N ARG A 808 -6.27 -6.89 -22.67
CA ARG A 808 -5.00 -7.52 -23.12
C ARG A 808 -3.80 -7.21 -22.23
N ASN A 809 -3.79 -6.05 -21.57
CA ASN A 809 -2.72 -5.64 -20.65
C ASN A 809 -2.86 -6.25 -19.25
N LEU A 810 -3.91 -7.03 -18.96
CA LEU A 810 -4.18 -7.57 -17.64
C LEU A 810 -3.17 -8.67 -17.28
N ARG A 811 -2.42 -8.44 -16.20
CA ARG A 811 -1.36 -9.33 -15.70
C ARG A 811 -1.76 -10.05 -14.41
N HIS A 812 -2.57 -9.41 -13.57
CA HIS A 812 -3.00 -9.98 -12.30
C HIS A 812 -4.50 -9.80 -12.08
N LEU A 813 -5.20 -10.92 -11.91
CA LEU A 813 -6.61 -10.96 -11.56
C LEU A 813 -6.79 -11.74 -10.25
N GLN A 814 -7.19 -11.05 -9.18
CA GLN A 814 -7.28 -11.65 -7.86
C GLN A 814 -8.59 -11.33 -7.15
N ILE A 815 -9.23 -12.36 -6.61
CA ILE A 815 -10.23 -12.21 -5.57
C ILE A 815 -9.63 -12.66 -4.23
N LYS A 816 -9.85 -11.85 -3.19
CA LYS A 816 -9.37 -12.08 -1.83
C LYS A 816 -10.55 -12.04 -0.88
N ASP A 817 -10.63 -13.06 -0.04
CA ASP A 817 -11.59 -13.05 1.06
C ASP A 817 -11.01 -12.23 2.20
N ILE A 818 -11.82 -11.36 2.79
CA ILE A 818 -11.41 -10.52 3.94
C ILE A 818 -11.09 -11.38 5.17
N TYR A 819 -11.72 -12.54 5.25
CA TYR A 819 -11.75 -13.47 6.38
C TYR A 819 -10.93 -14.74 6.10
N SER A 820 -10.24 -14.78 4.96
CA SER A 820 -9.48 -15.94 4.47
C SER A 820 -10.30 -17.22 4.31
N GLU A 821 -11.63 -17.10 4.16
CA GLU A 821 -12.52 -18.22 3.92
C GLU A 821 -12.41 -18.72 2.46
N PRO A 822 -12.69 -20.00 2.19
CA PRO A 822 -12.55 -20.59 0.85
C PRO A 822 -13.70 -20.26 -0.11
N PHE A 823 -14.74 -19.53 0.33
CA PHE A 823 -15.98 -19.38 -0.44
C PHE A 823 -15.99 -18.32 -1.55
N CYS A 824 -15.09 -17.32 -1.52
CA CYS A 824 -15.04 -16.34 -2.61
C CYS A 824 -14.29 -16.87 -3.84
N SER A 825 -14.84 -16.62 -5.02
CA SER A 825 -14.24 -17.04 -6.28
C SER A 825 -14.77 -16.22 -7.45
N PHE A 826 -14.02 -16.13 -8.54
CA PHE A 826 -14.57 -15.66 -9.79
C PHE A 826 -15.31 -16.78 -10.52
N LEU A 827 -16.55 -16.52 -10.90
CA LEU A 827 -17.30 -17.36 -11.85
C LEU A 827 -17.05 -16.81 -13.25
N LEU A 828 -16.64 -17.69 -14.16
CA LEU A 828 -16.45 -17.33 -15.55
C LEU A 828 -17.77 -17.42 -16.31
N PRO A 829 -18.00 -16.51 -17.26
CA PRO A 829 -19.10 -16.68 -18.18
C PRO A 829 -18.76 -17.80 -19.17
N THR A 830 -19.73 -18.64 -19.47
CA THR A 830 -19.55 -19.84 -20.31
C THR A 830 -19.83 -19.59 -21.77
N ASP A 831 -20.47 -18.47 -22.10
CA ASP A 831 -20.90 -18.12 -23.44
C ASP A 831 -19.75 -17.47 -24.22
N ASN A 832 -19.64 -17.72 -25.52
CA ASN A 832 -18.70 -17.05 -26.44
C ASN A 832 -17.19 -17.21 -26.17
N LEU A 833 -16.77 -18.09 -25.24
CA LEU A 833 -15.36 -18.30 -24.91
C LEU A 833 -14.53 -18.70 -26.14
N ASP A 834 -15.10 -19.43 -27.10
CA ASP A 834 -14.41 -19.84 -28.31
C ASP A 834 -13.95 -18.63 -29.15
N THR A 835 -14.75 -17.55 -29.18
CA THR A 835 -14.47 -16.30 -29.92
C THR A 835 -13.67 -15.26 -29.14
N ALA A 836 -13.47 -15.46 -27.83
CA ALA A 836 -12.79 -14.50 -26.98
C ALA A 836 -11.29 -14.36 -27.31
N ALA A 837 -10.71 -13.18 -27.05
CA ALA A 837 -9.28 -12.95 -27.18
C ALA A 837 -8.47 -13.72 -26.11
N ASN A 838 -7.19 -13.97 -26.41
CA ASN A 838 -6.28 -14.58 -25.46
C ASN A 838 -5.67 -13.50 -24.55
N LEU A 839 -5.61 -13.76 -23.25
CA LEU A 839 -4.91 -12.94 -22.27
C LEU A 839 -3.47 -13.45 -22.13
N CYS A 840 -2.64 -13.14 -23.12
CA CYS A 840 -1.26 -13.61 -23.19
C CYS A 840 -0.35 -13.01 -22.11
N ASP A 841 -0.69 -11.85 -21.53
CA ASP A 841 0.13 -11.22 -20.49
C ASP A 841 -0.32 -11.58 -19.06
N LEU A 842 -1.37 -12.39 -18.92
CA LEU A 842 -1.91 -12.78 -17.61
C LEU A 842 -0.95 -13.73 -16.89
N ASN A 843 -0.32 -13.20 -15.84
CA ASN A 843 0.69 -13.89 -15.04
C ASN A 843 0.08 -14.58 -13.81
N THR A 844 -0.94 -13.97 -13.18
CA THR A 844 -1.59 -14.50 -11.98
C THR A 844 -3.10 -14.44 -12.06
N PHE A 845 -3.75 -15.59 -11.81
CA PHE A 845 -5.20 -15.69 -11.69
C PHE A 845 -5.55 -16.44 -10.40
N SER A 846 -6.12 -15.71 -9.43
CA SER A 846 -6.40 -16.26 -8.10
C SER A 846 -7.89 -16.49 -7.87
N ARG A 847 -8.24 -17.74 -7.52
CA ARG A 847 -9.54 -18.25 -7.09
C ARG A 847 -10.60 -18.15 -8.18
N VAL A 848 -10.30 -18.71 -9.34
CA VAL A 848 -11.27 -18.94 -10.41
C VAL A 848 -12.01 -20.26 -10.18
N SER A 849 -13.32 -20.26 -10.38
CA SER A 849 -14.16 -21.45 -10.20
C SER A 849 -14.49 -22.09 -11.55
N PHE A 850 -14.38 -23.41 -11.61
CA PHE A 850 -14.71 -24.22 -12.76
C PHE A 850 -15.83 -25.20 -12.43
N SER A 851 -16.82 -25.28 -13.30
CA SER A 851 -17.96 -26.19 -13.16
C SER A 851 -17.86 -27.44 -14.04
N SER A 852 -16.99 -27.47 -15.04
CA SER A 852 -16.79 -28.64 -15.91
C SER A 852 -15.40 -28.68 -16.53
N LEU A 853 -15.00 -29.87 -17.02
CA LEU A 853 -13.71 -30.09 -17.67
C LEU A 853 -13.56 -29.30 -18.98
N ASP A 854 -14.63 -29.17 -19.76
CA ASP A 854 -14.60 -28.43 -21.03
C ASP A 854 -14.27 -26.95 -20.81
N ILE A 855 -14.83 -26.35 -19.74
CA ILE A 855 -14.53 -24.96 -19.38
C ILE A 855 -13.07 -24.83 -18.96
N VAL A 856 -12.53 -25.78 -18.18
CA VAL A 856 -11.11 -25.79 -17.79
C VAL A 856 -10.23 -25.74 -19.04
N ARG A 857 -10.47 -26.64 -20.01
CA ARG A 857 -9.69 -26.72 -21.26
C ARG A 857 -9.79 -25.45 -22.09
N LYS A 858 -11.01 -24.94 -22.29
CA LYS A 858 -11.21 -23.70 -23.06
C LYS A 858 -10.53 -22.50 -22.39
N VAL A 859 -10.66 -22.35 -21.08
CA VAL A 859 -10.06 -21.24 -20.34
C VAL A 859 -8.54 -21.31 -20.41
N PHE A 860 -7.95 -22.49 -20.24
CA PHE A 860 -6.49 -22.65 -20.30
C PHE A 860 -5.92 -22.28 -21.67
N SER A 861 -6.65 -22.54 -22.76
CA SER A 861 -6.26 -22.06 -24.10
C SER A 861 -6.22 -20.53 -24.22
N LYS A 862 -6.96 -19.81 -23.36
CA LYS A 862 -7.01 -18.34 -23.34
C LYS A 862 -5.97 -17.69 -22.43
N ILE A 863 -5.32 -18.44 -21.55
CA ILE A 863 -4.30 -17.94 -20.61
C ILE A 863 -2.96 -18.67 -20.77
N PRO A 864 -2.36 -18.65 -21.97
CA PRO A 864 -1.26 -19.55 -22.33
C PRO A 864 0.05 -19.31 -21.57
N ASN A 865 0.24 -18.16 -20.90
CA ASN A 865 1.47 -17.72 -20.21
C ASN A 865 1.32 -17.60 -18.68
N ILE A 866 0.35 -18.30 -18.09
CA ILE A 866 0.04 -18.21 -16.66
C ILE A 866 1.13 -18.88 -15.80
N HIS A 867 1.70 -18.16 -14.82
CA HIS A 867 2.71 -18.72 -13.91
C HIS A 867 2.14 -19.08 -12.52
N LYS A 868 1.08 -18.39 -12.08
CA LYS A 868 0.43 -18.61 -10.78
C LYS A 868 -1.08 -18.76 -10.95
N LEU A 869 -1.59 -19.95 -10.72
CA LEU A 869 -3.02 -20.25 -10.78
C LEU A 869 -3.53 -20.75 -9.43
N LYS A 870 -4.65 -20.18 -8.98
CA LYS A 870 -5.47 -20.79 -7.93
C LYS A 870 -6.86 -21.05 -8.48
N CYS A 871 -7.28 -22.30 -8.52
CA CYS A 871 -8.57 -22.69 -9.05
C CYS A 871 -9.37 -23.53 -8.05
N ILE A 872 -10.69 -23.41 -8.16
CA ILE A 872 -11.68 -24.11 -7.35
C ILE A 872 -12.53 -24.92 -8.31
N LEU A 873 -12.57 -26.23 -8.13
CA LEU A 873 -13.46 -27.12 -8.85
C LEU A 873 -14.76 -27.23 -8.07
N ILE A 874 -15.87 -26.97 -8.77
CA ILE A 874 -17.23 -27.02 -8.22
C ILE A 874 -18.01 -28.10 -8.96
N ALA A 875 -18.78 -28.91 -8.23
CA ALA A 875 -19.75 -29.81 -8.80
C ALA A 875 -21.16 -29.42 -8.32
N TYR A 876 -22.07 -29.18 -9.26
CA TYR A 876 -23.48 -28.95 -9.01
C TYR A 876 -24.30 -30.23 -9.24
N ASN A 877 -23.85 -31.10 -10.15
CA ASN A 877 -24.49 -32.38 -10.50
C ASN A 877 -23.46 -33.53 -10.62
N GLU A 878 -23.93 -34.78 -10.59
CA GLU A 878 -23.08 -35.98 -10.78
C GLU A 878 -22.41 -36.03 -12.17
N HIS A 879 -22.96 -35.31 -13.15
CA HIS A 879 -22.53 -35.36 -14.54
C HIS A 879 -21.51 -34.28 -14.94
N ASP A 880 -21.31 -33.26 -14.09
CA ASP A 880 -20.53 -32.05 -14.43
C ASP A 880 -19.06 -32.33 -14.77
N TRP A 881 -18.51 -33.41 -14.22
CA TRP A 881 -17.14 -33.83 -14.42
C TRP A 881 -17.01 -35.12 -15.27
N VAL A 882 -18.09 -35.62 -15.86
CA VAL A 882 -18.04 -36.87 -16.64
C VAL A 882 -17.29 -36.66 -17.96
N SER A 883 -16.05 -37.16 -18.05
CA SER A 883 -15.33 -37.31 -19.32
C SER A 883 -15.27 -38.78 -19.73
N ALA A 884 -15.26 -39.04 -21.04
CA ALA A 884 -15.11 -40.39 -21.58
C ALA A 884 -13.81 -41.07 -21.10
N ASP A 885 -12.76 -40.27 -20.89
CA ASP A 885 -11.40 -40.75 -20.59
C ASP A 885 -11.07 -40.70 -19.08
N LYS A 886 -11.88 -40.04 -18.25
CA LYS A 886 -11.63 -39.80 -16.81
C LYS A 886 -10.25 -39.16 -16.46
N ILE A 887 -9.55 -38.56 -17.42
CA ILE A 887 -8.27 -37.88 -17.18
C ILE A 887 -8.46 -36.36 -17.20
N LEU A 888 -8.02 -35.71 -16.12
CA LEU A 888 -7.91 -34.26 -16.01
C LEU A 888 -6.47 -33.86 -16.34
N VAL A 889 -6.26 -33.53 -17.62
CA VAL A 889 -4.99 -33.03 -18.14
C VAL A 889 -4.88 -31.54 -17.86
N LEU A 890 -3.98 -31.17 -16.95
CA LEU A 890 -3.59 -29.79 -16.67
C LEU A 890 -2.35 -29.44 -17.51
N ASP A 891 -2.42 -29.59 -18.84
CA ASP A 891 -1.29 -29.27 -19.72
C ASP A 891 -1.30 -27.77 -20.05
N PHE A 892 -0.28 -27.05 -19.57
CA PHE A 892 -0.12 -25.62 -19.82
C PHE A 892 1.03 -25.43 -20.81
N PRO A 893 0.81 -24.71 -21.93
CA PRO A 893 1.85 -24.45 -22.93
C PRO A 893 3.06 -23.71 -22.37
N SER A 894 2.88 -22.89 -21.32
CA SER A 894 3.94 -22.21 -20.57
C SER A 894 4.15 -22.86 -19.21
N GLY A 895 5.39 -22.86 -18.71
CA GLY A 895 5.78 -23.44 -17.44
C GLY A 895 5.09 -22.87 -16.19
N LEU A 896 3.85 -23.28 -15.92
CA LEU A 896 3.11 -22.98 -14.71
C LEU A 896 3.91 -23.41 -13.47
N GLU A 897 4.37 -22.44 -12.68
CA GLU A 897 5.25 -22.72 -11.54
C GLU A 897 4.49 -22.94 -10.23
N SER A 898 3.30 -22.35 -10.07
CA SER A 898 2.52 -22.44 -8.84
C SER A 898 1.05 -22.73 -9.11
N LEU A 899 0.59 -23.88 -8.61
CA LEU A 899 -0.81 -24.30 -8.66
C LEU A 899 -1.39 -24.49 -7.26
N ASN A 900 -2.55 -23.87 -7.01
CA ASN A 900 -3.42 -24.19 -5.90
C ASN A 900 -4.73 -24.75 -6.45
N LEU A 901 -4.99 -26.02 -6.18
CA LEU A 901 -6.17 -26.73 -6.63
C LEU A 901 -7.04 -27.07 -5.41
N MET A 902 -8.25 -26.53 -5.40
CA MET A 902 -9.25 -26.82 -4.38
C MET A 902 -10.46 -27.47 -5.03
N PHE A 903 -11.07 -28.45 -4.36
CA PHE A 903 -12.39 -28.96 -4.74
C PHE A 903 -13.39 -28.65 -3.62
N ASN A 904 -14.59 -28.20 -4.00
CA ASN A 904 -15.62 -27.80 -3.03
C ASN A 904 -16.83 -28.74 -3.07
N HIS A 905 -17.08 -29.43 -1.95
CA HIS A 905 -18.20 -30.36 -1.79
C HIS A 905 -19.45 -29.61 -1.28
N TYR A 906 -20.24 -29.02 -2.19
CA TYR A 906 -21.48 -28.33 -1.79
C TYR A 906 -22.65 -29.27 -1.49
N THR A 907 -22.58 -30.53 -1.95
CA THR A 907 -23.65 -31.52 -1.85
C THR A 907 -23.02 -32.92 -1.84
N GLY A 908 -23.73 -33.94 -1.32
CA GLY A 908 -23.25 -35.34 -1.23
C GLY A 908 -23.06 -36.07 -2.57
N LEU A 909 -22.49 -35.36 -3.56
CA LEU A 909 -22.17 -35.77 -4.91
C LEU A 909 -20.83 -36.54 -4.98
N PRO A 910 -20.60 -37.32 -6.05
CA PRO A 910 -19.51 -38.30 -6.12
C PRO A 910 -18.12 -37.67 -5.98
N ASN A 911 -17.25 -38.38 -5.24
CA ASN A 911 -15.88 -38.00 -4.92
C ASN A 911 -15.01 -37.81 -6.20
N PRO A 912 -14.23 -36.72 -6.32
CA PRO A 912 -13.28 -36.49 -7.43
C PRO A 912 -12.18 -37.56 -7.58
N CYS A 913 -12.04 -38.51 -6.65
CA CYS A 913 -11.18 -39.70 -6.76
C CYS A 913 -11.41 -40.58 -8.02
N ARG A 914 -12.42 -40.30 -8.84
CA ARG A 914 -12.67 -40.99 -10.11
C ARG A 914 -11.84 -40.47 -11.28
N PHE A 915 -11.05 -39.40 -11.09
CA PHE A 915 -10.22 -38.81 -12.14
C PHE A 915 -8.73 -39.09 -11.94
N GLU A 916 -8.04 -39.36 -13.04
CA GLU A 916 -6.58 -39.31 -13.09
C GLU A 916 -6.13 -37.87 -13.38
N PHE A 917 -5.20 -37.35 -12.58
CA PHE A 917 -4.67 -35.99 -12.76
C PHE A 917 -3.31 -36.06 -13.44
N GLN A 918 -3.12 -35.25 -14.47
CA GLN A 918 -1.81 -35.01 -15.06
C GLN A 918 -1.39 -33.58 -14.75
N PHE A 919 -0.45 -33.43 -13.83
CA PHE A 919 0.07 -32.14 -13.41
C PHE A 919 1.20 -31.67 -14.35
N PRO A 920 1.32 -30.36 -14.60
CA PRO A 920 2.39 -29.83 -15.43
C PRO A 920 3.77 -30.00 -14.76
N LEU A 921 4.76 -30.44 -15.55
CA LEU A 921 6.10 -30.82 -15.07
C LEU A 921 6.94 -29.63 -14.56
N ALA A 922 6.58 -28.41 -14.94
CA ALA A 922 7.25 -27.18 -14.52
C ALA A 922 6.83 -26.70 -13.11
N ILE A 923 5.85 -27.35 -12.46
CA ILE A 923 5.37 -26.94 -11.13
C ILE A 923 6.51 -27.00 -10.12
N ARG A 924 6.73 -25.85 -9.46
CA ARG A 924 7.57 -25.71 -8.27
C ARG A 924 6.77 -25.71 -6.98
N LYS A 925 5.51 -25.27 -7.03
CA LYS A 925 4.65 -25.17 -5.86
C LYS A 925 3.26 -25.75 -6.12
N LEU A 926 2.91 -26.75 -5.33
CA LEU A 926 1.61 -27.39 -5.37
C LEU A 926 0.89 -27.24 -4.04
N THR A 927 -0.38 -26.86 -4.09
CA THR A 927 -1.28 -26.86 -2.92
C THR A 927 -2.58 -27.57 -3.30
N LEU A 928 -2.95 -28.57 -2.51
CA LEU A 928 -4.13 -29.40 -2.72
C LEU A 928 -5.08 -29.29 -1.52
N SER A 929 -6.38 -29.24 -1.76
CA SER A 929 -7.42 -29.24 -0.72
C SER A 929 -8.76 -29.75 -1.26
N GLY A 930 -9.50 -30.52 -0.46
CA GLY A 930 -10.84 -31.00 -0.81
C GLY A 930 -10.88 -32.07 -1.91
N LEU A 931 -9.74 -32.56 -2.40
CA LEU A 931 -9.68 -33.56 -3.48
C LEU A 931 -9.91 -34.99 -2.96
N ARG A 932 -9.69 -35.25 -1.67
CA ARG A 932 -9.92 -36.52 -0.99
C ARG A 932 -9.23 -37.73 -1.64
N PHE A 933 -8.09 -37.51 -2.31
CA PHE A 933 -7.38 -38.58 -3.01
C PHE A 933 -7.04 -39.74 -2.06
N PRO A 934 -7.20 -41.02 -2.47
CA PRO A 934 -6.62 -42.09 -1.70
C PRO A 934 -5.08 -41.96 -1.73
N TRP A 935 -4.42 -42.33 -0.64
CA TRP A 935 -2.94 -42.31 -0.59
C TRP A 935 -2.26 -43.12 -1.70
N SER A 936 -2.94 -44.11 -2.30
CA SER A 936 -2.43 -44.84 -3.47
C SER A 936 -2.19 -43.97 -4.71
N GLN A 937 -2.79 -42.78 -4.80
CA GLN A 937 -2.58 -41.82 -5.89
C GLN A 937 -1.49 -40.79 -5.60
N ILE A 938 -0.77 -40.88 -4.47
CA ILE A 938 0.29 -39.93 -4.13
C ILE A 938 1.43 -39.93 -5.18
N SER A 939 1.63 -41.07 -5.86
CA SER A 939 2.62 -41.27 -6.93
C SER A 939 2.45 -40.30 -8.10
N VAL A 940 1.24 -39.76 -8.30
CA VAL A 940 0.93 -38.76 -9.34
C VAL A 940 1.69 -37.45 -9.11
N ILE A 941 1.94 -37.08 -7.85
CA ILE A 941 2.66 -35.85 -7.49
C ILE A 941 4.07 -36.11 -6.98
N GLU A 942 4.35 -37.33 -6.53
CA GLU A 942 5.64 -37.78 -6.01
C GLU A 942 6.78 -37.67 -7.02
N ASN A 943 6.48 -37.91 -8.31
CA ASN A 943 7.47 -37.92 -9.39
C ASN A 943 7.65 -36.55 -10.07
N LEU A 944 7.05 -35.47 -9.55
CA LEU A 944 7.17 -34.14 -10.17
C LEU A 944 8.62 -33.61 -10.04
N PRO A 945 9.31 -33.34 -11.17
CA PRO A 945 10.77 -33.19 -11.18
C PRO A 945 11.27 -31.85 -10.62
N ASN A 946 10.39 -30.84 -10.53
CA ASN A 946 10.73 -29.49 -10.08
C ASN A 946 9.96 -29.06 -8.83
N LEU A 947 9.21 -29.96 -8.20
CA LEU A 947 8.38 -29.63 -7.05
C LEU A 947 9.25 -29.32 -5.82
N GLU A 948 9.22 -28.06 -5.38
CA GLU A 948 9.98 -27.55 -4.23
C GLU A 948 9.08 -27.32 -3.01
N VAL A 949 7.79 -27.02 -3.22
CA VAL A 949 6.81 -26.74 -2.16
C VAL A 949 5.58 -27.61 -2.33
N LEU A 950 5.30 -28.43 -1.32
CA LEU A 950 4.08 -29.23 -1.25
C LEU A 950 3.24 -28.79 -0.05
N LYS A 951 1.96 -28.50 -0.29
CA LYS A 951 0.98 -28.19 0.77
C LYS A 951 -0.24 -29.08 0.61
N LEU A 952 -0.43 -29.99 1.57
CA LEU A 952 -1.60 -30.85 1.68
C LEU A 952 -2.49 -30.26 2.78
N LEU A 953 -3.60 -29.66 2.38
CA LEU A 953 -4.55 -29.02 3.27
C LEU A 953 -5.75 -29.92 3.52
N ARG A 954 -6.74 -29.41 4.27
CA ARG A 954 -7.96 -30.14 4.63
C ARG A 954 -8.53 -30.93 3.45
N ASP A 955 -8.83 -32.20 3.72
CA ASP A 955 -9.44 -33.15 2.79
C ASP A 955 -8.65 -33.27 1.46
N ALA A 956 -7.33 -33.06 1.44
CA ALA A 956 -6.53 -33.22 0.21
C ALA A 956 -6.36 -34.70 -0.15
N PHE A 957 -6.08 -35.53 0.85
CA PHE A 957 -6.01 -36.98 0.78
C PHE A 957 -6.87 -37.59 1.89
N ASP A 958 -7.45 -38.75 1.63
CA ASP A 958 -8.23 -39.54 2.58
C ASP A 958 -7.43 -40.79 2.99
N GLY A 959 -7.45 -41.10 4.29
CA GLY A 959 -6.93 -42.34 4.84
C GLY A 959 -5.98 -42.13 6.01
N GLU A 960 -6.07 -43.04 6.98
CA GLU A 960 -5.33 -42.96 8.24
C GLU A 960 -3.83 -43.24 8.10
N ILE A 961 -3.41 -43.91 7.02
CA ILE A 961 -2.02 -44.37 6.84
C ILE A 961 -1.47 -43.87 5.51
N TRP A 962 -0.41 -43.05 5.58
CA TRP A 962 0.44 -42.74 4.43
C TRP A 962 1.72 -43.56 4.53
N ASN A 963 1.86 -44.56 3.66
CA ASN A 963 3.07 -45.37 3.56
C ASN A 963 3.86 -45.00 2.29
N MET A 964 5.13 -44.61 2.45
CA MET A 964 6.02 -44.32 1.32
C MET A 964 6.72 -45.59 0.86
N GLU A 965 6.42 -46.04 -0.36
CA GLU A 965 6.93 -47.30 -0.93
C GLU A 965 8.30 -47.16 -1.59
N LYS A 966 8.70 -45.95 -1.97
CA LYS A 966 9.95 -45.65 -2.69
C LYS A 966 10.42 -44.23 -2.37
N GLU A 967 11.64 -43.90 -2.80
CA GLU A 967 12.13 -42.53 -2.72
C GLU A 967 11.31 -41.62 -3.63
N GLY A 968 10.71 -40.61 -3.01
CA GLY A 968 9.77 -39.70 -3.65
C GLY A 968 10.04 -38.25 -3.26
N PHE A 969 9.54 -37.30 -4.05
CA PHE A 969 9.67 -35.87 -3.79
C PHE A 969 11.12 -35.36 -3.69
N PRO A 970 11.97 -35.57 -4.73
CA PRO A 970 13.42 -35.38 -4.64
C PRO A 970 13.86 -33.94 -4.34
N LYS A 971 13.07 -32.94 -4.78
CA LYS A 971 13.40 -31.50 -4.63
C LYS A 971 12.54 -30.76 -3.61
N VAL A 972 11.62 -31.44 -2.91
CA VAL A 972 10.71 -30.76 -1.97
C VAL A 972 11.48 -30.27 -0.76
N ARG A 973 11.54 -28.95 -0.60
CA ARG A 973 12.19 -28.23 0.51
C ARG A 973 11.21 -27.80 1.59
N PHE A 974 9.95 -27.58 1.23
CA PHE A 974 8.91 -27.18 2.17
C PHE A 974 7.70 -28.10 2.06
N LEU A 975 7.36 -28.76 3.17
CA LEU A 975 6.17 -29.58 3.31
C LEU A 975 5.23 -28.99 4.37
N LYS A 976 3.98 -28.76 3.98
CA LYS A 976 2.91 -28.41 4.93
C LYS A 976 1.79 -29.44 4.89
N ILE A 977 1.45 -29.96 6.05
CA ILE A 977 0.28 -30.83 6.26
C ILE A 977 -0.66 -30.11 7.23
N ALA A 978 -1.91 -29.90 6.81
CA ALA A 978 -2.87 -29.19 7.63
C ALA A 978 -4.25 -29.82 7.60
N ALA A 979 -4.78 -30.14 8.80
CA ALA A 979 -6.13 -30.66 8.99
C ALA A 979 -6.46 -31.91 8.14
N LEU A 980 -5.50 -32.83 7.99
CA LEU A 980 -5.73 -34.17 7.45
C LEU A 980 -6.15 -35.15 8.54
N ASP A 981 -6.77 -36.26 8.13
CA ASP A 981 -7.20 -37.39 8.96
C ASP A 981 -6.08 -38.43 9.21
N ILE A 982 -4.86 -38.16 8.73
CA ILE A 982 -3.70 -39.03 8.89
C ILE A 982 -3.39 -39.35 10.36
N VAL A 983 -3.17 -40.63 10.64
CA VAL A 983 -2.81 -41.19 11.96
C VAL A 983 -1.36 -41.65 11.97
N LYS A 984 -0.92 -42.32 10.91
CA LYS A 984 0.45 -42.83 10.76
C LYS A 984 1.02 -42.42 9.41
N TRP A 985 2.22 -41.86 9.45
CA TRP A 985 3.06 -41.64 8.29
C TRP A 985 4.29 -42.54 8.43
N THR A 986 4.45 -43.51 7.53
CA THR A 986 5.52 -44.52 7.57
C THR A 986 6.27 -44.58 6.25
N ALA A 987 7.47 -45.14 6.28
CA ALA A 987 8.28 -45.43 5.10
C ALA A 987 8.99 -46.78 5.27
N TYR A 988 9.28 -47.47 4.16
CA TYR A 988 10.06 -48.71 4.21
C TYR A 988 11.52 -48.43 4.65
N GLU A 989 12.10 -49.39 5.37
CA GLU A 989 13.51 -49.32 5.79
C GLU A 989 14.44 -49.09 4.60
N GLY A 990 15.32 -48.09 4.71
CA GLY A 990 16.27 -47.72 3.66
C GLY A 990 15.75 -46.76 2.59
N VAL A 991 14.50 -46.28 2.69
CA VAL A 991 13.93 -45.30 1.76
C VAL A 991 14.16 -43.86 2.26
N GLY A 992 14.95 -43.07 1.50
CA GLY A 992 15.09 -41.64 1.74
C GLY A 992 13.77 -40.89 1.57
N CYS A 993 13.22 -40.37 2.67
CA CYS A 993 11.98 -39.61 2.68
C CYS A 993 12.24 -38.12 2.56
N PHE A 994 11.83 -37.51 1.44
CA PHE A 994 12.02 -36.08 1.18
C PHE A 994 13.48 -35.63 1.35
N PRO A 995 14.41 -36.08 0.50
CA PRO A 995 15.86 -35.91 0.72
C PRO A 995 16.36 -34.45 0.70
N SER A 996 15.53 -33.50 0.25
CA SER A 996 15.85 -32.07 0.23
C SER A 996 15.02 -31.25 1.24
N LEU A 997 14.30 -31.89 2.17
CA LEU A 997 13.37 -31.20 3.06
C LEU A 997 14.11 -30.29 4.03
N GLN A 998 13.76 -29.01 4.03
CA GLN A 998 14.29 -27.99 4.93
C GLN A 998 13.28 -27.59 5.99
N LYS A 999 11.98 -27.57 5.66
CA LYS A 999 10.94 -27.13 6.59
C LYS A 999 9.69 -28.00 6.54
N LEU A 1000 9.30 -28.51 7.71
CA LEU A 1000 8.06 -29.25 7.94
C LEU A 1000 7.09 -28.40 8.78
N VAL A 1001 5.85 -28.25 8.31
CA VAL A 1001 4.79 -27.51 9.01
C VAL A 1001 3.55 -28.39 9.18
N LEU A 1002 3.21 -28.71 10.42
CA LEU A 1002 2.05 -29.49 10.82
C LEU A 1002 1.04 -28.59 11.53
N ILE A 1003 -0.19 -28.50 11.00
CA ILE A 1003 -1.23 -27.63 11.57
C ILE A 1003 -2.52 -28.43 11.79
N ASN A 1004 -3.05 -28.43 13.01
CA ASN A 1004 -4.33 -29.05 13.33
C ASN A 1004 -4.41 -30.54 12.89
N CYS A 1005 -3.29 -31.27 12.99
CA CYS A 1005 -3.20 -32.70 12.67
C CYS A 1005 -3.56 -33.51 13.93
N ARG A 1006 -4.85 -33.60 14.23
CA ARG A 1006 -5.35 -34.06 15.54
C ARG A 1006 -5.10 -35.53 15.84
N PHE A 1007 -4.90 -36.35 14.82
CA PHE A 1007 -4.79 -37.81 14.95
C PHE A 1007 -3.40 -38.36 14.63
N LEU A 1008 -2.49 -37.52 14.12
CA LEU A 1008 -1.16 -37.92 13.69
C LEU A 1008 -0.30 -38.32 14.89
N LYS A 1009 0.09 -39.59 14.98
CA LYS A 1009 0.84 -40.19 16.10
C LYS A 1009 2.27 -40.59 15.74
N GLU A 1010 2.50 -40.91 14.47
CA GLU A 1010 3.77 -41.47 13.98
C GLU A 1010 4.16 -40.79 12.66
N ILE A 1011 5.45 -40.46 12.54
CA ILE A 1011 6.09 -39.88 11.36
C ILE A 1011 7.41 -40.64 11.13
N PRO A 1012 7.90 -40.82 9.88
CA PRO A 1012 9.17 -41.48 9.64
C PRO A 1012 10.30 -40.69 10.28
N SER A 1013 11.17 -41.38 11.01
CA SER A 1013 12.28 -40.77 11.74
C SER A 1013 13.43 -40.36 10.79
N CYS A 1014 13.51 -40.98 9.61
CA CYS A 1014 14.48 -40.69 8.54
C CYS A 1014 14.10 -39.48 7.64
N LEU A 1015 13.24 -38.58 8.11
CA LEU A 1015 12.74 -37.45 7.31
C LEU A 1015 13.81 -36.39 7.02
N GLY A 1016 13.90 -35.94 5.77
CA GLY A 1016 14.76 -34.81 5.41
C GLY A 1016 16.26 -35.10 5.47
N SER A 1017 16.69 -36.27 5.97
CA SER A 1017 18.11 -36.53 6.28
C SER A 1017 18.71 -35.35 7.06
N SER A 1018 19.97 -34.97 6.85
CA SER A 1018 20.61 -33.83 7.51
C SER A 1018 20.23 -32.44 6.95
N THR A 1019 19.23 -32.32 6.05
CA THR A 1019 18.84 -31.02 5.46
C THR A 1019 17.70 -30.33 6.21
N LEU A 1020 17.07 -31.00 7.17
CA LEU A 1020 15.89 -30.47 7.87
C LEU A 1020 16.29 -29.36 8.85
N GLU A 1021 15.87 -28.13 8.59
CA GLU A 1021 16.24 -26.97 9.41
C GLU A 1021 15.16 -26.65 10.46
N ILE A 1022 13.88 -26.81 10.11
CA ILE A 1022 12.75 -26.35 10.95
C ILE A 1022 11.58 -27.33 10.95
N ILE A 1023 11.06 -27.63 12.16
CA ILE A 1023 9.76 -28.29 12.37
C ILE A 1023 8.84 -27.34 13.14
N GLU A 1024 7.69 -27.03 12.55
CA GLU A 1024 6.60 -26.27 13.19
C GLU A 1024 5.39 -27.19 13.39
N ALA A 1025 4.94 -27.37 14.62
CA ALA A 1025 3.75 -28.15 14.95
C ALA A 1025 2.79 -27.32 15.80
N SER A 1026 1.62 -26.99 15.24
CA SER A 1026 0.58 -26.21 15.92
C SER A 1026 -0.72 -27.01 16.01
N ASP A 1027 -1.37 -27.03 17.17
CA ASP A 1027 -2.61 -27.80 17.42
C ASP A 1027 -2.48 -29.30 17.06
N CYS A 1028 -1.33 -29.92 17.39
CA CYS A 1028 -1.03 -31.32 17.14
C CYS A 1028 -0.85 -32.08 18.47
N PRO A 1029 -1.92 -32.69 19.04
CA PRO A 1029 -1.91 -33.21 20.42
C PRO A 1029 -0.89 -34.31 20.69
N TYR A 1030 -0.53 -35.08 19.66
CA TYR A 1030 0.44 -36.17 19.75
C TYR A 1030 1.82 -35.78 19.19
N SER A 1031 2.10 -34.50 18.94
CA SER A 1031 3.39 -34.04 18.40
C SER A 1031 4.60 -34.54 19.19
N ALA A 1032 4.48 -34.63 20.51
CA ALA A 1032 5.53 -35.13 21.38
C ALA A 1032 5.90 -36.61 21.14
N SER A 1033 5.01 -37.44 20.58
CA SER A 1033 5.30 -38.87 20.37
C SER A 1033 6.24 -39.15 19.21
N PHE A 1034 6.30 -38.26 18.22
CA PHE A 1034 7.14 -38.44 17.03
C PHE A 1034 8.26 -37.40 16.90
N ILE A 1035 8.16 -36.23 17.55
CA ILE A 1035 9.22 -35.22 17.51
C ILE A 1035 10.49 -35.69 18.23
N LYS A 1036 10.37 -36.38 19.38
CA LYS A 1036 11.54 -36.85 20.14
C LYS A 1036 12.37 -37.87 19.35
N PRO A 1037 11.78 -38.97 18.83
CA PRO A 1037 12.54 -39.91 18.00
C PRO A 1037 13.17 -39.25 16.77
N LEU A 1038 12.44 -38.34 16.12
CA LEU A 1038 12.94 -37.60 14.96
C LEU A 1038 14.12 -36.70 15.34
N GLN A 1039 14.08 -36.03 16.48
CA GLN A 1039 15.17 -35.18 16.96
C GLN A 1039 16.42 -36.01 17.31
N GLU A 1040 16.25 -37.17 17.95
CA GLU A 1040 17.35 -38.08 18.28
C GLU A 1040 18.05 -38.58 17.00
N GLU A 1041 17.28 -39.03 15.99
CA GLU A 1041 17.85 -39.47 14.71
C GLU A 1041 18.56 -38.32 13.96
N GLN A 1042 18.01 -37.10 14.00
CA GLN A 1042 18.65 -35.93 13.39
C GLN A 1042 19.97 -35.58 14.06
N MET A 1043 20.07 -35.73 15.39
CA MET A 1043 21.35 -35.58 16.10
C MET A 1043 22.36 -36.65 15.68
N ASP A 1044 21.93 -37.91 15.54
CA ASP A 1044 22.79 -39.01 15.08
C ASP A 1044 23.29 -38.78 13.63
N LEU A 1045 22.49 -38.10 12.81
CA LEU A 1045 22.85 -37.66 11.45
C LEU A 1045 23.71 -36.37 11.42
N GLY A 1046 24.08 -35.81 12.58
CA GLY A 1046 24.91 -34.61 12.70
C GLY A 1046 24.17 -33.28 12.55
N ASN A 1047 22.83 -33.28 12.55
CA ASN A 1047 22.00 -32.10 12.44
C ASN A 1047 21.65 -31.52 13.82
N ALA A 1048 22.63 -30.91 14.48
CA ALA A 1048 22.49 -30.34 15.83
C ALA A 1048 21.67 -29.04 15.89
N ASP A 1049 21.53 -28.34 14.76
CA ASP A 1049 20.92 -27.00 14.67
C ASP A 1049 19.41 -27.01 14.36
N LEU A 1050 18.78 -28.19 14.33
CA LEU A 1050 17.35 -28.35 14.04
C LEU A 1050 16.48 -27.53 14.99
N LYS A 1051 15.68 -26.61 14.44
CA LYS A 1051 14.74 -25.78 15.22
C LYS A 1051 13.37 -26.42 15.30
N ILE A 1052 12.88 -26.64 16.52
CA ILE A 1052 11.56 -27.22 16.79
C ILE A 1052 10.68 -26.17 17.47
N LEU A 1053 9.54 -25.86 16.84
CA LEU A 1053 8.56 -24.90 17.32
C LEU A 1053 7.22 -25.61 17.52
N ILE A 1054 6.78 -25.74 18.77
CA ILE A 1054 5.51 -26.38 19.13
C ILE A 1054 4.61 -25.34 19.81
N SER A 1055 3.36 -25.23 19.36
CA SER A 1055 2.34 -24.32 19.91
C SER A 1055 1.01 -25.00 20.17
#